data_AF-A0A9E3RQZ7-F1
#
_entry.id   AF-A0A9E3RQZ7-F1
#
_cell.length_a   1.000
_cell.length_b   1.000
_cell.length_c   1.000
_cell.angle_alpha   90.00
_cell.angle_beta   90.00
_cell.angle_gamma   90.00
#
_symmetry.space_group_name_H-M   'P 1'
#
loop_
_entity.id
_entity.type
_entity.pdbx_description
1 polymer ?
#
loop_
_entity_poly.entity_id
_entity_poly.type
_entity_poly.pdbx_seq_one_letter_code
_entity_poly.pdbx_strand_id
1 'polypeptide(L)'
;MNKGYILQRVLRKALVFAMLAVTLLAIDMQAQIIRPEIPRLSLTGNEGGYNQAFYPDGRMWVTASGDPSLYNNNGPRYILVPVFMKNCWASKSPYTAAPIYSFNFKLQYDSTALKPVGVLTRGPWLEGSHPNVRYVKGDSASLADGWQITWDEARDTTYQVQSGLITTTNPNKYRGKRVRIAAQSPRPLPLTGDPRNQDCNGFSYMPLLYVRFEVVGRPGLGVSDVTPMIITPDSIYYNKLNAALESPFPGDINYPAPPPLDKVLAGIDYDRLGFEPAAVNNIRKGMIYVHVREAGRFDFLPKPTGNPNEVSVVNVDDKDTLFQLRRVVPFDPILQQSLGQARAGIQVTLKPDGVRATNVTIESDAPWLKFQTKGTKNPIPAPTRFGRIAYIDKGILGPPTGLGYPDAQNANLPAAIDPLLNLDIICDPAGLTDDPGNTPAVDYAGRYVGYITFKSDVADIAPVRLKVVFLYIRTPDEAYDGVPPGDDWAKGMQIIVRNSAPIPQSSKLMFGTGYRATRAADSLFGEFAYDVAAPSGFYARWFAIDSAGLGPNYFEWSNGLGDFTGVFSSRDVRDITEEKTLIYRCRFNAGGSNNYPVVITWDPNQFPAGAQLYLRDIDNGKLFGLDMRTATQNPDGTRSYTIRDEKITAFDIEYTPARATRTSDLEKGWNFVSLPVRPSNNDYRQVYPNAQGTTPIKFSMDIYQAEEQLRVGTGYFIRFPRKETITISGILVTRIDKDLYPVHVYGGWNTVGSLSVPVTVDKMDFQALNNQTPAPQRLSGVFTYLTNQGYREVSQIDPGKGYFVKLNGEGFYKIQADVTKSSEGVTKGDVLASCASVTVRDNSERENVLFLTEGRNNIDVNQFELPPTPPMDWFDARFSNNSYVESGDNATLRFQGVTYPVSLTFNNNKATYTVVEPLTGNVIGQVNNGNGKVVINNERISNVRILVSNTEAGNYDITASPNPTVGVAHVSFTLPETQNVTVKVFNTMGQEIATLVNGVVSKGSTTVDFDGSNVAEGTYLVKLVAGDFVAVRKVNIVR
;
A
#
# COMPACT_ATOMS: atom_id res chain seq x y z
N MET A 1 83.89 19.56 -51.67
CA MET A 1 83.20 19.10 -50.45
C MET A 1 82.72 20.32 -49.66
N ASN A 2 81.44 20.65 -49.78
CA ASN A 2 80.81 21.88 -49.30
C ASN A 2 79.84 21.55 -48.15
N LYS A 3 80.32 21.49 -46.90
CA LYS A 3 79.46 21.38 -45.69
C LYS A 3 79.88 22.27 -44.51
N GLY A 4 80.91 23.12 -44.65
CA GLY A 4 81.43 23.94 -43.53
C GLY A 4 80.96 25.39 -43.46
N TYR A 5 80.61 26.03 -44.58
CA TYR A 5 80.42 27.50 -44.64
C TYR A 5 78.96 27.99 -44.46
N ILE A 6 77.98 27.08 -44.38
CA ILE A 6 76.56 27.44 -44.14
C ILE A 6 76.23 27.46 -42.64
N LEU A 7 76.97 26.74 -41.80
CA LEU A 7 76.67 26.64 -40.36
C LEU A 7 76.94 27.94 -39.59
N GLN A 8 78.02 28.68 -39.91
CA GLN A 8 78.37 29.91 -39.17
C GLN A 8 77.46 31.12 -39.47
N ARG A 9 76.82 31.17 -40.65
CA ARG A 9 75.89 32.26 -41.01
C ARG A 9 74.48 32.04 -40.44
N VAL A 10 74.09 30.77 -40.24
CA VAL A 10 72.82 30.41 -39.59
C VAL A 10 72.93 30.55 -38.07
N LEU A 11 74.06 30.19 -37.45
CA LEU A 11 74.27 30.34 -36.00
C LEU A 11 74.34 31.79 -35.52
N ARG A 12 74.93 32.73 -36.28
CA ARG A 12 74.91 34.17 -35.91
C ARG A 12 73.54 34.83 -36.12
N LYS A 13 72.77 34.44 -37.15
CA LYS A 13 71.39 34.92 -37.32
C LYS A 13 70.45 34.31 -36.29
N ALA A 14 70.65 33.05 -35.89
CA ALA A 14 69.89 32.40 -34.83
C ALA A 14 70.23 32.97 -33.44
N LEU A 15 71.50 33.34 -33.15
CA LEU A 15 71.84 33.99 -31.88
C LEU A 15 71.32 35.43 -31.78
N VAL A 16 71.30 36.18 -32.89
CA VAL A 16 70.73 37.53 -32.91
C VAL A 16 69.20 37.49 -32.89
N PHE A 17 68.55 36.51 -33.54
CA PHE A 17 67.10 36.29 -33.37
C PHE A 17 66.74 35.73 -32.01
N ALA A 18 67.57 34.89 -31.38
CA ALA A 18 67.35 34.41 -30.03
C ALA A 18 67.58 35.51 -28.98
N MET A 19 68.57 36.41 -29.17
CA MET A 19 68.72 37.58 -28.30
C MET A 19 67.65 38.64 -28.56
N LEU A 20 67.18 38.85 -29.80
CA LEU A 20 66.05 39.74 -30.08
C LEU A 20 64.72 39.14 -29.59
N ALA A 21 64.57 37.81 -29.62
CA ALA A 21 63.41 37.12 -29.03
C ALA A 21 63.48 37.11 -27.50
N VAL A 22 64.67 37.04 -26.89
CA VAL A 22 64.82 37.14 -25.43
C VAL A 22 64.72 38.60 -24.95
N THR A 23 65.01 39.60 -25.79
CA THR A 23 64.73 41.01 -25.46
C THR A 23 63.32 41.47 -25.85
N LEU A 24 62.64 40.80 -26.79
CA LEU A 24 61.19 40.94 -27.04
C LEU A 24 60.33 40.09 -26.10
N LEU A 25 60.91 39.10 -25.41
CA LEU A 25 60.31 38.41 -24.25
C LEU A 25 60.65 39.10 -22.91
N ALA A 26 61.42 40.19 -22.95
CA ALA A 26 61.75 41.02 -21.78
C ALA A 26 60.93 42.33 -21.75
N ILE A 27 59.80 42.37 -22.44
CA ILE A 27 58.77 43.40 -22.27
C ILE A 27 57.48 42.66 -21.89
N ASP A 28 56.93 43.04 -20.74
CA ASP A 28 55.82 42.45 -19.99
C ASP A 28 56.04 41.08 -19.32
N MET A 29 57.13 40.98 -18.52
CA MET A 29 56.92 40.52 -17.14
C MET A 29 56.58 41.73 -16.26
N GLN A 30 55.55 42.48 -16.61
CA GLN A 30 54.79 43.16 -15.56
C GLN A 30 54.11 42.05 -14.79
N ALA A 31 54.46 41.89 -13.51
CA ALA A 31 53.65 41.10 -12.60
C ALA A 31 52.19 41.46 -12.87
N GLN A 32 51.37 40.48 -13.30
CA GLN A 32 49.94 40.71 -13.49
C GLN A 32 49.45 41.43 -12.25
N ILE A 33 49.04 42.70 -12.40
CA ILE A 33 48.59 43.47 -11.25
C ILE A 33 47.37 42.74 -10.73
N ILE A 34 47.53 42.16 -9.54
CA ILE A 34 46.51 41.35 -8.92
C ILE A 34 45.45 42.31 -8.39
N ARG A 35 44.28 42.30 -9.02
CA ARG A 35 43.18 43.23 -8.72
C ARG A 35 42.35 42.70 -7.55
N PRO A 36 41.76 43.57 -6.72
CA PRO A 36 40.69 43.17 -5.80
C PRO A 36 39.49 42.64 -6.61
N GLU A 37 38.89 41.53 -6.19
CA GLU A 37 37.65 41.03 -6.79
C GLU A 37 36.45 41.36 -5.93
N ILE A 38 35.41 41.90 -6.57
CA ILE A 38 34.14 42.21 -5.91
C ILE A 38 33.60 40.92 -5.26
N PRO A 39 33.03 40.98 -4.04
CA PRO A 39 32.47 39.79 -3.42
C PRO A 39 31.36 39.18 -4.28
N ARG A 40 31.37 37.85 -4.38
CA ARG A 40 30.47 37.10 -5.25
C ARG A 40 29.44 36.32 -4.46
N LEU A 41 28.17 36.43 -4.86
CA LEU A 41 27.07 35.69 -4.24
C LEU A 41 26.78 34.37 -4.97
N SER A 42 26.35 33.35 -4.24
CA SER A 42 25.97 32.05 -4.78
C SER A 42 24.83 31.41 -3.98
N LEU A 43 23.93 30.69 -4.67
CA LEU A 43 22.97 29.79 -4.01
C LEU A 43 23.47 28.34 -3.93
N THR A 44 24.46 27.97 -4.76
CA THR A 44 25.01 26.61 -4.79
C THR A 44 26.27 26.47 -3.95
N GLY A 45 26.93 27.58 -3.59
CA GLY A 45 28.08 27.61 -2.69
C GLY A 45 29.39 27.09 -3.31
N ASN A 46 29.49 27.04 -4.63
CA ASN A 46 30.73 26.71 -5.34
C ASN A 46 30.79 27.35 -6.74
N GLU A 47 32.00 27.49 -7.29
CA GLU A 47 32.23 27.93 -8.67
C GLU A 47 32.03 26.78 -9.65
N GLY A 48 31.21 26.94 -10.69
CA GLY A 48 31.00 25.89 -11.70
C GLY A 48 30.34 24.62 -11.17
N GLY A 49 29.84 24.64 -9.93
CA GLY A 49 29.34 23.46 -9.24
C GLY A 49 28.51 23.83 -8.02
N TYR A 50 28.45 22.91 -7.07
CA TYR A 50 27.69 23.05 -5.83
C TYR A 50 28.49 22.56 -4.64
N ASN A 51 28.14 23.06 -3.45
CA ASN A 51 28.71 22.64 -2.20
C ASN A 51 28.09 21.30 -1.79
N GLN A 52 28.85 20.21 -1.88
CA GLN A 52 28.37 18.85 -1.59
C GLN A 52 27.95 18.62 -0.13
N ALA A 53 28.35 19.49 0.80
CA ALA A 53 27.85 19.42 2.17
C ALA A 53 26.41 19.93 2.30
N PHE A 54 25.99 20.83 1.40
CA PHE A 54 24.66 21.45 1.37
C PHE A 54 23.76 20.93 0.23
N TYR A 55 24.35 20.38 -0.83
CA TYR A 55 23.68 19.77 -1.99
C TYR A 55 24.53 18.61 -2.53
N PRO A 56 24.37 17.29 -2.28
CA PRO A 56 25.41 16.32 -2.59
C PRO A 56 25.12 15.68 -3.95
N ASP A 57 23.91 15.88 -4.47
CA ASP A 57 23.43 15.57 -5.81
C ASP A 57 23.07 16.87 -6.58
N GLY A 58 23.48 18.03 -6.04
CA GLY A 58 23.26 19.35 -6.64
C GLY A 58 21.81 19.83 -6.66
N ARG A 59 20.88 19.15 -5.96
CA ARG A 59 19.45 19.49 -5.93
C ARG A 59 19.00 19.85 -4.52
N MET A 60 18.02 20.74 -4.44
CA MET A 60 17.34 21.07 -3.20
C MET A 60 15.96 20.38 -3.17
N TRP A 61 15.81 19.38 -2.31
CA TRP A 61 14.58 18.60 -2.14
C TRP A 61 13.81 19.08 -0.91
N VAL A 62 12.52 19.33 -1.09
CA VAL A 62 11.64 19.83 -0.03
C VAL A 62 10.30 19.09 -0.09
N THR A 63 9.69 18.82 1.05
CA THR A 63 8.36 18.23 1.10
C THR A 63 7.30 19.34 1.12
N ALA A 64 6.20 19.12 0.42
CA ALA A 64 5.02 19.97 0.52
C ALA A 64 4.47 19.93 1.96
N SER A 65 3.79 20.99 2.38
CA SER A 65 2.95 20.96 3.58
C SER A 65 1.90 19.85 3.45
N GLY A 66 1.77 19.00 4.47
CA GLY A 66 0.74 17.96 4.50
C GLY A 66 -0.67 18.56 4.60
N ASP A 67 -1.69 17.74 4.34
CA ASP A 67 -3.09 18.15 4.47
C ASP A 67 -3.42 18.45 5.94
N PRO A 68 -3.77 19.71 6.29
CA PRO A 68 -4.12 20.09 7.67
C PRO A 68 -5.38 19.40 8.19
N SER A 69 -6.26 18.91 7.29
CA SER A 69 -7.52 18.25 7.66
C SER A 69 -7.32 16.83 8.19
N LEU A 70 -6.14 16.23 7.99
CA LEU A 70 -5.90 14.84 8.34
C LEU A 70 -5.36 14.65 9.76
N TYR A 71 -4.59 15.58 10.35
CA TYR A 71 -4.03 15.43 11.72
C TYR A 71 -3.61 16.75 12.42
N ASN A 72 -3.64 16.77 13.76
CA ASN A 72 -3.30 17.90 14.63
C ASN A 72 -1.79 18.29 14.71
N ASN A 73 -0.89 17.67 13.94
CA ASN A 73 0.57 17.80 14.14
C ASN A 73 1.42 18.26 12.93
N ASN A 74 0.85 18.50 11.75
CA ASN A 74 1.65 19.02 10.64
C ASN A 74 1.54 20.55 10.57
N GLY A 75 2.33 21.22 11.40
CA GLY A 75 2.61 22.64 11.23
C GLY A 75 3.28 22.94 9.89
N PRO A 76 3.38 24.23 9.51
CA PRO A 76 4.04 24.67 8.29
C PRO A 76 5.44 24.04 8.13
N ARG A 77 5.75 23.57 6.91
CA ARG A 77 7.08 23.07 6.57
C ARG A 77 7.99 24.24 6.22
N TYR A 78 9.21 24.23 6.75
CA TYR A 78 10.16 25.31 6.53
C TYR A 78 11.43 24.80 5.87
N ILE A 79 12.02 25.64 5.02
CA ILE A 79 13.33 25.44 4.42
C ILE A 79 14.23 26.61 4.75
N LEU A 80 15.51 26.33 4.97
CA LEU A 80 16.55 27.33 5.15
C LEU A 80 17.42 27.34 3.89
N VAL A 81 17.38 28.44 3.15
CA VAL A 81 18.17 28.61 1.94
C VAL A 81 19.44 29.40 2.28
N PRO A 82 20.62 28.79 2.24
CA PRO A 82 21.87 29.51 2.40
C PRO A 82 22.14 30.41 1.19
N VAL A 83 22.46 31.68 1.45
CA VAL A 83 23.12 32.55 0.48
C VAL A 83 24.59 32.54 0.81
N PHE A 84 25.42 32.00 -0.07
CA PHE A 84 26.87 31.96 0.11
C PHE A 84 27.52 33.20 -0.47
N MET A 85 28.67 33.56 0.10
CA MET A 85 29.55 34.58 -0.44
C MET A 85 30.99 34.08 -0.49
N LYS A 86 31.71 34.47 -1.54
CA LYS A 86 33.17 34.47 -1.59
C LYS A 86 33.63 35.92 -1.50
N ASN A 87 34.32 36.29 -0.42
CA ASN A 87 34.77 37.66 -0.18
C ASN A 87 36.30 37.72 -0.09
N CYS A 88 36.92 38.21 -1.15
CA CYS A 88 38.35 38.50 -1.24
C CYS A 88 38.60 39.99 -1.50
N TRP A 89 37.65 40.85 -1.11
CA TRP A 89 37.68 42.30 -1.32
C TRP A 89 38.68 42.98 -0.36
N ALA A 90 39.94 42.99 -0.75
CA ALA A 90 41.04 43.60 -0.02
C ALA A 90 41.87 44.51 -0.94
N SER A 91 42.40 45.62 -0.39
CA SER A 91 43.22 46.57 -1.15
C SER A 91 44.48 45.89 -1.69
N LYS A 92 44.76 46.10 -2.98
CA LYS A 92 45.95 45.59 -3.66
C LYS A 92 46.51 46.70 -4.53
N SER A 93 47.71 47.20 -4.20
CA SER A 93 48.32 48.34 -4.91
C SER A 93 48.31 48.12 -6.43
N PRO A 94 47.88 49.12 -7.24
CA PRO A 94 47.47 50.49 -6.86
C PRO A 94 45.99 50.64 -6.48
N TYR A 95 45.20 49.57 -6.46
CA TYR A 95 43.77 49.58 -6.18
C TYR A 95 43.48 49.63 -4.67
N THR A 96 42.60 50.56 -4.29
CA THR A 96 42.08 50.67 -2.92
C THR A 96 40.68 50.07 -2.87
N ALA A 97 40.48 49.06 -2.03
CA ALA A 97 39.19 48.43 -1.79
C ALA A 97 38.56 49.05 -0.53
N ALA A 98 37.48 49.83 -0.69
CA ALA A 98 36.77 50.38 0.46
C ALA A 98 36.09 49.25 1.26
N PRO A 99 36.28 49.16 2.59
CA PRO A 99 35.63 48.12 3.40
C PRO A 99 34.09 48.17 3.26
N ILE A 100 33.46 47.00 3.30
CA ILE A 100 32.02 46.86 3.11
C ILE A 100 31.34 46.89 4.48
N TYR A 101 30.51 47.89 4.72
CA TYR A 101 29.74 48.07 5.96
C TYR A 101 28.24 47.84 5.76
N SER A 102 27.80 47.77 4.51
CA SER A 102 26.42 47.45 4.16
C SER A 102 26.35 46.68 2.85
N PHE A 103 25.37 45.81 2.73
CA PHE A 103 25.04 45.14 1.49
C PHE A 103 23.54 45.08 1.28
N ASN A 104 23.12 45.01 0.02
CA ASN A 104 21.72 44.80 -0.34
C ASN A 104 21.65 43.94 -1.61
N PHE A 105 20.75 42.97 -1.65
CA PHE A 105 20.45 42.16 -2.83
C PHE A 105 18.99 41.70 -2.79
N LYS A 106 18.43 41.30 -3.93
CA LYS A 106 17.11 40.65 -3.97
C LYS A 106 17.23 39.19 -4.44
N LEU A 107 16.39 38.35 -3.85
CA LEU A 107 16.21 36.94 -4.15
C LEU A 107 14.81 36.73 -4.71
N GLN A 108 14.72 36.25 -5.94
CA GLN A 108 13.47 35.93 -6.62
C GLN A 108 13.03 34.50 -6.33
N TYR A 109 11.72 34.27 -6.18
CA TYR A 109 11.11 32.97 -5.91
C TYR A 109 9.67 32.88 -6.45
N ASP A 110 9.15 31.66 -6.56
CA ASP A 110 7.74 31.40 -6.92
C ASP A 110 6.84 31.43 -5.68
N SER A 111 5.92 32.40 -5.65
CA SER A 111 4.97 32.57 -4.54
C SER A 111 3.86 31.52 -4.46
N THR A 112 3.73 30.66 -5.47
CA THR A 112 2.83 29.49 -5.42
C THR A 112 3.47 28.29 -4.72
N ALA A 113 4.80 28.30 -4.53
CA ALA A 113 5.53 27.24 -3.87
C ALA A 113 6.03 27.64 -2.47
N LEU A 114 6.54 28.88 -2.34
CA LEU A 114 7.28 29.34 -1.18
C LEU A 114 6.74 30.67 -0.67
N LYS A 115 6.89 30.90 0.64
CA LYS A 115 6.61 32.18 1.29
C LYS A 115 7.73 32.53 2.26
N PRO A 116 8.39 33.69 2.15
CA PRO A 116 9.46 34.09 3.05
C PRO A 116 8.90 34.38 4.44
N VAL A 117 9.58 33.89 5.47
CA VAL A 117 9.17 34.10 6.87
C VAL A 117 10.27 34.72 7.73
N GLY A 118 11.50 34.84 7.21
CA GLY A 118 12.58 35.53 7.92
C GLY A 118 13.96 35.34 7.30
N VAL A 119 14.93 36.03 7.87
CA VAL A 119 16.36 35.92 7.54
C VAL A 119 17.13 35.64 8.83
N LEU A 120 17.99 34.61 8.79
CA LEU A 120 18.79 34.17 9.94
C LEU A 120 20.28 34.37 9.64
N THR A 121 21.04 34.83 10.63
CA THR A 121 22.51 34.97 10.55
C THR A 121 23.25 33.78 11.15
N ARG A 122 22.49 32.82 11.67
CA ARG A 122 23.04 31.56 12.14
C ARG A 122 22.24 30.42 11.56
N GLY A 123 22.95 29.37 11.17
CA GLY A 123 22.37 28.20 10.54
C GLY A 123 22.86 26.92 11.19
N PRO A 124 22.21 25.78 10.87
CA PRO A 124 22.54 24.49 11.46
C PRO A 124 24.01 24.14 11.22
N TRP A 125 24.66 23.57 12.23
CA TRP A 125 25.97 22.95 12.06
C TRP A 125 25.82 21.58 11.40
N LEU A 126 26.60 21.35 10.33
CA LEU A 126 26.47 20.17 9.46
C LEU A 126 27.64 19.19 9.71
N GLU A 127 27.35 18.00 10.25
CA GLU A 127 28.27 16.84 10.22
C GLU A 127 27.65 15.71 9.39
N GLY A 128 28.34 15.27 8.33
CA GLY A 128 27.83 14.33 7.32
C GLY A 128 27.54 12.91 7.85
N SER A 129 26.64 12.13 7.24
CA SER A 129 26.94 11.39 6.00
C SER A 129 25.68 10.99 5.17
N HIS A 130 24.65 11.84 5.03
CA HIS A 130 23.66 11.84 3.90
C HIS A 130 22.57 12.95 4.02
N PRO A 131 21.94 13.43 2.92
CA PRO A 131 22.53 14.10 1.78
C PRO A 131 21.82 15.48 1.52
N ASN A 132 21.35 16.21 2.53
CA ASN A 132 21.80 17.59 2.79
C ASN A 132 21.62 18.00 4.26
N VAL A 133 21.47 16.95 5.07
CA VAL A 133 21.85 16.81 6.48
C VAL A 133 21.22 17.78 7.51
N ARG A 134 20.18 17.25 8.17
CA ARG A 134 19.93 17.05 9.64
C ARG A 134 20.36 18.05 10.75
N TYR A 135 19.53 18.06 11.81
CA TYR A 135 19.85 18.18 13.27
C TYR A 135 21.26 17.63 13.64
N VAL A 136 22.08 18.15 14.58
CA VAL A 136 21.89 18.47 16.02
C VAL A 136 23.04 19.39 16.55
N LYS A 137 22.77 20.18 17.61
CA LYS A 137 23.74 20.74 18.60
C LYS A 137 24.43 22.09 18.26
N GLY A 138 23.64 23.10 17.94
CA GLY A 138 24.07 24.50 17.97
C GLY A 138 24.05 25.20 16.62
N ASP A 139 24.25 26.50 16.68
CA ASP A 139 24.11 27.46 15.59
C ASP A 139 25.51 27.92 15.12
N SER A 140 25.83 27.69 13.84
CA SER A 140 27.08 28.19 13.23
C SER A 140 26.90 29.64 12.77
N ALA A 141 27.87 30.50 13.09
CA ALA A 141 27.87 31.89 12.68
C ALA A 141 28.10 32.02 11.16
N SER A 142 27.24 32.79 10.49
CA SER A 142 27.46 33.23 9.10
C SER A 142 28.35 34.48 9.04
N LEU A 143 28.74 34.91 7.84
CA LEU A 143 29.52 36.15 7.67
C LEU A 143 28.77 37.39 8.18
N ALA A 144 27.43 37.37 8.15
CA ALA A 144 26.59 38.44 8.66
C ALA A 144 26.19 38.27 10.15
N ASP A 145 26.82 37.37 10.91
CA ASP A 145 26.52 37.22 12.34
C ASP A 145 26.80 38.52 13.12
N GLY A 146 25.79 39.00 13.85
CA GLY A 146 25.80 40.29 14.56
C GLY A 146 25.51 41.53 13.69
N TRP A 147 25.19 41.37 12.40
CA TRP A 147 24.77 42.47 11.53
C TRP A 147 23.28 42.80 11.73
N GLN A 148 22.90 44.07 11.54
CA GLN A 148 21.50 44.48 11.51
C GLN A 148 20.91 44.16 10.15
N ILE A 149 19.90 43.28 10.10
CA ILE A 149 19.27 42.82 8.86
C ILE A 149 17.83 43.32 8.79
N THR A 150 17.48 43.85 7.63
CA THR A 150 16.11 44.20 7.24
C THR A 150 15.77 43.49 5.94
N TRP A 151 14.50 43.12 5.77
CA TRP A 151 14.04 42.51 4.52
C TRP A 151 12.60 42.92 4.22
N ASP A 152 12.27 42.97 2.93
CA ASP A 152 10.92 43.22 2.42
C ASP A 152 10.54 42.22 1.34
N GLU A 153 9.25 41.94 1.23
CA GLU A 153 8.67 41.14 0.16
C GLU A 153 7.91 42.04 -0.81
N ALA A 154 8.12 41.87 -2.10
CA ALA A 154 7.35 42.56 -3.12
C ALA A 154 7.13 41.68 -4.36
N ARG A 155 6.14 42.03 -5.17
CA ARG A 155 5.95 41.44 -6.49
C ARG A 155 7.15 41.78 -7.38
N ASP A 156 7.59 40.82 -8.21
CA ASP A 156 8.66 41.04 -9.17
C ASP A 156 8.26 40.50 -10.55
N THR A 157 7.93 41.41 -11.46
CA THR A 157 7.49 41.07 -12.83
C THR A 157 8.63 40.62 -13.74
N THR A 158 9.88 40.71 -13.28
CA THR A 158 11.06 40.24 -14.01
C THR A 158 11.39 38.77 -13.69
N TYR A 159 10.62 38.14 -12.81
CA TYR A 159 10.71 36.71 -12.49
C TYR A 159 10.72 35.87 -13.77
N GLN A 160 11.79 35.09 -13.96
CA GLN A 160 12.08 34.27 -15.15
C GLN A 160 12.23 35.03 -16.48
N VAL A 161 12.11 36.36 -16.50
CA VAL A 161 12.28 37.20 -17.71
C VAL A 161 13.76 37.44 -18.02
N GLN A 162 14.58 37.67 -16.99
CA GLN A 162 16.03 37.92 -17.15
C GLN A 162 16.84 36.68 -17.53
N SER A 163 16.29 35.48 -17.37
CA SER A 163 17.01 34.23 -17.58
C SER A 163 16.76 33.59 -18.95
N GLY A 164 15.85 34.15 -19.77
CA GLY A 164 15.49 33.55 -21.08
C GLY A 164 14.91 32.14 -20.97
N LEU A 165 14.45 31.75 -19.78
CA LEU A 165 14.14 30.37 -19.41
C LEU A 165 12.70 29.93 -19.70
N ILE A 166 11.80 30.78 -20.18
CA ILE A 166 10.49 30.35 -20.69
C ILE A 166 10.04 31.37 -21.74
N THR A 167 9.59 30.94 -22.91
CA THR A 167 8.77 31.77 -23.80
C THR A 167 7.47 32.08 -23.07
N THR A 168 7.42 33.21 -22.36
CA THR A 168 6.34 33.48 -21.42
C THR A 168 4.99 33.51 -22.15
N THR A 169 4.16 32.49 -21.95
CA THR A 169 2.73 32.73 -21.87
C THR A 169 2.49 33.60 -20.63
N ASN A 170 1.50 34.50 -20.71
CA ASN A 170 1.17 35.50 -19.69
C ASN A 170 1.06 34.97 -18.21
N PRO A 171 0.65 33.72 -17.90
CA PRO A 171 0.38 33.27 -16.53
C PRO A 171 1.58 33.20 -15.54
N ASN A 172 2.81 32.95 -16.00
CA ASN A 172 3.95 32.71 -15.08
C ASN A 172 4.48 33.99 -14.41
N LYS A 173 4.35 35.15 -15.06
CA LYS A 173 4.78 36.46 -14.50
C LYS A 173 3.98 36.88 -13.27
N TYR A 174 2.78 36.30 -13.05
CA TYR A 174 1.93 36.61 -11.91
C TYR A 174 2.34 35.88 -10.63
N ARG A 175 3.22 34.87 -10.73
CA ARG A 175 3.65 34.04 -9.59
C ARG A 175 4.98 34.50 -8.98
N GLY A 176 5.74 35.31 -9.70
CA GLY A 176 7.04 35.82 -9.28
C GLY A 176 7.00 36.88 -8.20
N LYS A 177 7.76 36.64 -7.12
CA LYS A 177 8.02 37.62 -6.06
C LYS A 177 9.50 37.71 -5.75
N ARG A 178 9.89 38.76 -5.03
CA ARG A 178 11.24 38.98 -4.52
C ARG A 178 11.24 39.15 -3.01
N VAL A 179 12.32 38.70 -2.38
CA VAL A 179 12.76 39.10 -1.05
C VAL A 179 13.94 40.04 -1.22
N ARG A 180 13.82 41.30 -0.81
CA ARG A 180 14.96 42.21 -0.70
C ARG A 180 15.59 42.03 0.66
N ILE A 181 16.92 41.93 0.72
CA ILE A 181 17.66 41.78 1.96
C ILE A 181 18.67 42.91 2.00
N ALA A 182 18.60 43.74 3.05
CA ALA A 182 19.54 44.81 3.30
C ALA A 182 20.13 44.65 4.69
N ALA A 183 21.46 44.70 4.79
CA ALA A 183 22.18 44.55 6.04
C ALA A 183 23.19 45.67 6.26
N GLN A 184 23.39 46.05 7.52
CA GLN A 184 24.36 47.06 7.93
C GLN A 184 25.10 46.62 9.20
N SER A 185 26.36 47.02 9.32
CA SER A 185 27.18 46.74 10.50
C SER A 185 28.25 47.81 10.71
N PRO A 186 28.60 48.11 11.97
CA PRO A 186 29.77 48.94 12.28
C PRO A 186 31.10 48.19 12.03
N ARG A 187 31.08 46.87 11.87
CA ARG A 187 32.25 46.05 11.53
C ARG A 187 32.26 45.75 10.03
N PRO A 188 33.42 45.80 9.36
CA PRO A 188 33.50 45.48 7.94
C PRO A 188 33.21 44.00 7.69
N LEU A 189 32.67 43.69 6.52
CA LEU A 189 32.36 42.32 6.10
C LEU A 189 33.63 41.46 6.07
N PRO A 190 33.69 40.34 6.81
CA PRO A 190 34.88 39.51 6.88
C PRO A 190 35.26 38.92 5.52
N LEU A 191 36.57 38.78 5.31
CA LEU A 191 37.12 38.01 4.19
C LEU A 191 36.88 36.51 4.42
N THR A 192 36.64 35.74 3.34
CA THR A 192 36.36 34.29 3.42
C THR A 192 37.61 33.40 3.29
N GLY A 193 38.79 34.00 3.45
CA GLY A 193 40.08 33.35 3.26
C GLY A 193 41.21 34.24 3.76
N ASP A 194 42.45 33.78 3.58
CA ASP A 194 43.64 34.49 4.05
C ASP A 194 43.91 35.74 3.19
N PRO A 195 43.92 36.96 3.76
CA PRO A 195 44.22 38.19 3.03
C PRO A 195 45.61 38.22 2.39
N ARG A 196 46.54 37.36 2.85
CA ARG A 196 47.89 37.22 2.28
C ARG A 196 47.88 36.49 0.94
N ASN A 197 46.79 35.79 0.62
CA ASN A 197 46.68 35.09 -0.66
C ASN A 197 46.57 36.09 -1.81
N GLN A 198 47.44 35.90 -2.78
CA GLN A 198 47.52 36.73 -3.97
C GLN A 198 46.32 36.46 -4.90
N ASP A 199 45.78 35.25 -4.97
CA ASP A 199 44.65 34.90 -5.86
C ASP A 199 43.33 34.70 -5.08
N CYS A 200 42.22 35.24 -5.58
CA CYS A 200 40.88 35.02 -5.02
C CYS A 200 40.41 33.55 -5.16
N ASN A 201 41.05 32.75 -6.02
CA ASN A 201 40.74 31.33 -6.16
C ASN A 201 41.00 30.50 -4.90
N GLY A 202 41.89 30.94 -3.99
CA GLY A 202 42.10 30.26 -2.71
C GLY A 202 41.14 30.65 -1.58
N PHE A 203 40.13 31.47 -1.88
CA PHE A 203 39.05 31.81 -0.94
C PHE A 203 37.88 30.85 -1.11
N SER A 204 37.26 30.46 0.00
CA SER A 204 36.10 29.55 -0.02
C SER A 204 34.78 30.32 -0.03
N TYR A 205 33.74 29.70 -0.57
CA TYR A 205 32.36 30.17 -0.36
C TYR A 205 31.91 29.82 1.05
N MET A 206 31.45 30.82 1.80
CA MET A 206 30.91 30.67 3.15
C MET A 206 29.48 31.20 3.22
N PRO A 207 28.60 30.65 4.06
CA PRO A 207 27.26 31.21 4.25
C PRO A 207 27.34 32.67 4.70
N LEU A 208 26.75 33.58 3.91
CA LEU A 208 26.54 34.98 4.26
C LEU A 208 25.41 35.11 5.28
N LEU A 209 24.30 34.42 5.00
CA LEU A 209 23.07 34.37 5.80
C LEU A 209 22.17 33.24 5.26
N TYR A 210 21.04 33.00 5.93
CA TYR A 210 20.04 32.03 5.54
C TYR A 210 18.68 32.70 5.39
N VAL A 211 17.99 32.48 4.26
CA VAL A 211 16.62 32.94 4.05
C VAL A 211 15.67 31.79 4.38
N ARG A 212 14.77 32.02 5.34
CA ARG A 212 13.79 31.03 5.77
C ARG A 212 12.51 31.18 4.97
N PHE A 213 12.10 30.10 4.32
CA PHE A 213 10.83 30.03 3.60
C PHE A 213 9.91 28.99 4.23
N GLU A 214 8.63 29.30 4.33
CA GLU A 214 7.53 28.37 4.49
C GLU A 214 7.18 27.77 3.11
N VAL A 215 6.99 26.45 3.05
CA VAL A 215 6.51 25.75 1.84
C VAL A 215 5.00 25.79 1.86
N VAL A 216 4.39 26.56 0.95
CA VAL A 216 2.95 26.87 0.96
C VAL A 216 2.15 26.15 -0.14
N GLY A 217 2.81 25.47 -1.08
CA GLY A 217 2.11 24.75 -2.14
C GLY A 217 3.03 24.15 -3.20
N ARG A 218 2.42 23.63 -4.27
CA ARG A 218 3.11 23.18 -5.48
C ARG A 218 2.96 24.20 -6.59
N PRO A 219 4.05 24.56 -7.29
CA PRO A 219 3.97 25.49 -8.39
C PRO A 219 3.30 24.85 -9.61
N GLY A 220 2.04 25.22 -9.85
CA GLY A 220 1.39 25.05 -11.15
C GLY A 220 0.54 23.81 -11.37
N LEU A 221 -0.71 24.09 -11.69
CA LEU A 221 -1.65 23.27 -12.47
C LEU A 221 -0.97 22.48 -13.61
N GLY A 222 -0.50 21.27 -13.32
CA GLY A 222 -0.51 20.19 -14.30
C GLY A 222 0.79 19.58 -14.83
N VAL A 223 2.03 20.02 -14.50
CA VAL A 223 3.21 19.23 -14.95
C VAL A 223 4.56 19.38 -14.21
N SER A 224 4.79 20.25 -13.21
CA SER A 224 6.10 20.24 -12.50
C SER A 224 6.11 20.69 -11.05
N ASP A 225 6.70 19.84 -10.19
CA ASP A 225 6.99 20.05 -8.77
C ASP A 225 8.25 20.92 -8.51
N VAL A 226 8.70 21.71 -9.48
CA VAL A 226 10.03 22.35 -9.46
C VAL A 226 9.92 23.86 -9.65
N THR A 227 10.62 24.64 -8.82
CA THR A 227 10.67 26.11 -8.93
C THR A 227 12.10 26.64 -8.87
N PRO A 228 12.50 27.60 -9.71
CA PRO A 228 13.78 28.27 -9.58
C PRO A 228 13.75 29.32 -8.46
N MET A 229 14.92 29.50 -7.86
CA MET A 229 15.24 30.60 -6.96
C MET A 229 16.49 31.31 -7.47
N ILE A 230 16.44 32.64 -7.57
CA ILE A 230 17.42 33.41 -8.36
C ILE A 230 17.90 34.64 -7.57
N ILE A 231 19.21 34.80 -7.41
CA ILE A 231 19.82 36.08 -7.05
C ILE A 231 19.93 36.92 -8.31
N THR A 232 19.28 38.07 -8.34
CA THR A 232 19.27 38.94 -9.52
C THR A 232 20.39 39.98 -9.46
N PRO A 233 21.18 40.13 -10.53
CA PRO A 233 22.38 40.97 -10.52
C PRO A 233 22.05 42.46 -10.37
N ASP A 234 20.96 42.95 -10.96
CA ASP A 234 20.53 44.37 -11.00
C ASP A 234 20.32 45.04 -9.61
N SER A 235 20.43 44.28 -8.53
CA SER A 235 20.09 44.69 -7.18
C SER A 235 21.21 44.48 -6.17
N ILE A 236 22.41 44.10 -6.60
CA ILE A 236 23.54 43.80 -5.71
C ILE A 236 24.31 45.09 -5.41
N TYR A 237 24.20 45.57 -4.17
CA TYR A 237 24.90 46.74 -3.68
C TYR A 237 25.87 46.36 -2.57
N TYR A 238 27.08 46.92 -2.64
CA TYR A 238 28.03 46.96 -1.52
C TYR A 238 28.28 48.42 -1.18
N ASN A 239 27.94 48.83 0.03
CA ASN A 239 27.82 50.25 0.39
C ASN A 239 26.89 50.98 -0.60
N LYS A 240 27.43 51.93 -1.38
CA LYS A 240 26.69 52.66 -2.43
C LYS A 240 26.97 52.15 -3.84
N LEU A 241 27.97 51.28 -4.02
CA LEU A 241 28.36 50.74 -5.32
C LEU A 241 27.31 49.72 -5.80
N ASN A 242 26.72 49.94 -6.96
CA ASN A 242 25.93 48.90 -7.62
C ASN A 242 26.89 47.94 -8.33
N ALA A 243 27.20 46.82 -7.68
CA ALA A 243 28.22 45.88 -8.11
C ALA A 243 27.95 45.22 -9.47
N ALA A 244 26.72 45.30 -9.98
CA ALA A 244 26.34 44.73 -11.27
C ALA A 244 26.20 45.75 -12.41
N LEU A 245 26.17 47.06 -12.11
CA LEU A 245 26.03 48.11 -13.12
C LEU A 245 27.23 49.05 -13.16
N GLU A 246 27.91 49.23 -12.04
CA GLU A 246 29.02 50.16 -11.88
C GLU A 246 30.35 49.40 -11.77
N SER A 247 31.40 49.95 -12.36
CA SER A 247 32.75 49.43 -12.17
C SER A 247 33.31 49.93 -10.83
N PRO A 248 33.87 49.03 -9.98
CA PRO A 248 34.56 49.46 -8.76
C PRO A 248 35.83 50.27 -9.05
N PHE A 249 36.37 50.14 -10.27
CA PHE A 249 37.57 50.82 -10.74
C PHE A 249 37.28 51.49 -12.10
N PRO A 250 36.61 52.66 -12.09
CA PRO A 250 36.24 53.36 -13.32
C PRO A 250 37.45 53.58 -14.25
N GLY A 251 37.32 53.21 -15.53
CA GLY A 251 38.38 53.33 -16.54
C GLY A 251 39.29 52.10 -16.68
N ASP A 252 39.13 51.08 -15.82
CA ASP A 252 39.84 49.81 -15.95
C ASP A 252 39.16 48.90 -17.00
N ILE A 253 39.89 48.56 -18.07
CA ILE A 253 39.38 47.68 -19.15
C ILE A 253 38.99 46.28 -18.67
N ASN A 254 39.51 45.83 -17.52
CA ASN A 254 39.23 44.50 -16.96
C ASN A 254 38.00 44.50 -16.02
N TYR A 255 37.51 45.69 -15.66
CA TYR A 255 36.24 45.90 -14.97
C TYR A 255 35.38 46.88 -15.79
N PRO A 256 34.83 46.43 -16.93
CA PRO A 256 33.92 47.25 -17.70
C PRO A 256 32.67 47.58 -16.89
N ALA A 257 31.99 48.67 -17.24
CA ALA A 257 30.68 49.02 -16.70
C ALA A 257 29.62 48.78 -17.80
N PRO A 258 28.67 47.83 -17.63
CA PRO A 258 28.51 46.93 -16.48
C PRO A 258 29.53 45.77 -16.46
N PRO A 259 29.91 45.26 -15.28
CA PRO A 259 30.83 44.12 -15.18
C PRO A 259 30.18 42.82 -15.68
N PRO A 260 30.98 41.86 -16.18
CA PRO A 260 30.48 40.53 -16.55
C PRO A 260 29.81 39.81 -15.36
N LEU A 261 28.75 39.05 -15.62
CA LEU A 261 27.92 38.41 -14.57
C LEU A 261 28.72 37.47 -13.66
N ASP A 262 29.74 36.82 -14.19
CA ASP A 262 30.66 35.92 -13.47
C ASP A 262 31.56 36.65 -12.46
N LYS A 263 31.65 37.99 -12.52
CA LYS A 263 32.32 38.82 -11.52
C LYS A 263 31.46 39.12 -10.29
N VAL A 264 30.15 38.88 -10.36
CA VAL A 264 29.19 39.26 -9.30
C VAL A 264 28.44 38.05 -8.74
N LEU A 265 28.11 37.09 -9.59
CA LEU A 265 27.40 35.86 -9.23
C LEU A 265 28.25 34.62 -9.49
N ALA A 266 27.98 33.58 -8.73
CA ALA A 266 28.61 32.28 -8.85
C ALA A 266 27.60 31.15 -8.81
N GLY A 267 28.04 29.98 -9.24
CA GLY A 267 27.27 28.75 -9.22
C GLY A 267 27.45 27.94 -10.49
N ILE A 268 26.46 27.10 -10.75
CA ILE A 268 26.37 26.22 -11.92
C ILE A 268 25.97 27.06 -13.14
N ASP A 269 26.56 26.78 -14.31
CA ASP A 269 26.21 27.42 -15.57
C ASP A 269 26.23 26.39 -16.71
N TYR A 270 25.09 25.75 -16.98
CA TYR A 270 24.95 24.71 -18.01
C TYR A 270 23.55 24.70 -18.64
N ASP A 271 23.51 24.38 -19.93
CA ASP A 271 22.29 24.07 -20.69
C ASP A 271 21.95 22.58 -20.52
N ARG A 272 20.84 22.25 -19.85
CA ARG A 272 20.44 20.85 -19.60
C ARG A 272 19.21 20.50 -20.42
N LEU A 273 19.39 19.66 -21.45
CA LEU A 273 18.31 18.99 -22.17
C LEU A 273 17.94 17.68 -21.44
N GLY A 274 16.66 17.45 -21.14
CA GLY A 274 16.16 16.14 -20.66
C GLY A 274 15.82 15.99 -19.17
N PHE A 275 15.72 17.07 -18.39
CA PHE A 275 15.04 17.01 -17.09
C PHE A 275 13.54 17.27 -17.30
N GLU A 276 12.67 16.32 -16.94
CA GLU A 276 11.21 16.53 -17.00
C GLU A 276 10.78 17.67 -16.05
N PRO A 277 9.93 18.62 -16.51
CA PRO A 277 9.20 18.61 -17.77
C PRO A 277 10.03 19.19 -18.90
N ALA A 278 9.93 18.49 -20.03
CA ALA A 278 10.74 18.57 -21.24
C ALA A 278 10.72 19.92 -22.01
N ALA A 279 10.94 21.06 -21.35
CA ALA A 279 11.06 22.33 -22.06
C ALA A 279 12.24 23.23 -21.66
N VAL A 280 12.51 23.57 -20.39
CA VAL A 280 13.43 24.71 -20.16
C VAL A 280 14.08 24.82 -18.77
N ASN A 281 15.23 24.17 -18.53
CA ASN A 281 15.96 24.39 -17.27
C ASN A 281 17.46 24.65 -17.51
N ASN A 282 17.83 25.77 -18.16
CA ASN A 282 19.22 26.22 -18.10
C ASN A 282 19.49 26.72 -16.68
N ILE A 283 20.51 26.19 -16.00
CA ILE A 283 20.93 26.73 -14.72
C ILE A 283 21.93 27.84 -15.01
N ARG A 284 21.71 29.04 -14.46
CA ARG A 284 22.62 30.18 -14.57
C ARG A 284 23.25 30.49 -13.23
N LYS A 285 24.37 31.23 -13.24
CA LYS A 285 25.02 31.72 -12.02
C LYS A 285 24.03 32.50 -11.15
N GLY A 286 24.05 32.23 -9.84
CA GLY A 286 23.10 32.79 -8.87
C GLY A 286 21.74 32.10 -8.82
N MET A 287 21.53 30.96 -9.50
CA MET A 287 20.27 30.21 -9.48
C MET A 287 20.40 28.82 -8.85
N ILE A 288 19.32 28.35 -8.20
CA ILE A 288 19.12 26.94 -7.78
C ILE A 288 17.66 26.53 -7.99
N TYR A 289 17.42 25.25 -8.26
CA TYR A 289 16.07 24.69 -8.31
C TYR A 289 15.65 24.04 -6.99
N VAL A 290 14.41 24.30 -6.58
CA VAL A 290 13.74 23.70 -5.43
C VAL A 290 12.73 22.68 -5.94
N HIS A 291 12.86 21.43 -5.51
CA HIS A 291 11.95 20.33 -5.86
C HIS A 291 10.98 20.05 -4.70
N VAL A 292 9.71 20.37 -4.88
CA VAL A 292 8.62 20.24 -3.89
C VAL A 292 7.83 18.94 -4.10
N ARG A 293 7.99 17.93 -3.24
CA ARG A 293 7.37 16.59 -3.41
C ARG A 293 6.27 16.27 -2.39
N GLU A 294 5.60 15.13 -2.55
CA GLU A 294 4.67 14.59 -1.53
C GLU A 294 5.44 14.21 -0.28
N ALA A 295 4.84 14.46 0.88
CA ALA A 295 5.36 13.94 2.12
C ALA A 295 5.12 12.42 2.15
N GLY A 296 6.18 11.64 2.40
CA GLY A 296 6.07 10.19 2.48
C GLY A 296 5.36 9.73 3.75
N ARG A 297 4.67 8.59 3.68
CA ARG A 297 4.11 7.86 4.83
C ARG A 297 4.92 6.62 5.08
N PHE A 298 5.21 6.31 6.34
CA PHE A 298 5.86 5.05 6.70
C PHE A 298 4.97 3.86 6.32
N ASP A 299 5.61 2.82 5.81
CA ASP A 299 4.96 1.55 5.52
C ASP A 299 5.91 0.39 5.84
N PHE A 300 5.35 -0.80 6.01
CA PHE A 300 6.06 -1.96 6.54
C PHE A 300 5.79 -3.21 5.70
N LEU A 301 6.87 -3.81 5.22
CA LEU A 301 6.85 -4.98 4.35
C LEU A 301 7.42 -6.19 5.09
N PRO A 302 6.93 -7.41 4.79
CA PRO A 302 7.60 -8.63 5.23
C PRO A 302 8.99 -8.74 4.61
N LYS A 303 9.92 -9.40 5.31
CA LYS A 303 11.27 -9.66 4.78
C LYS A 303 11.25 -10.98 3.97
N PRO A 304 11.60 -10.97 2.67
CA PRO A 304 11.54 -12.14 1.81
C PRO A 304 12.57 -13.20 2.22
N THR A 305 12.08 -14.35 2.64
CA THR A 305 12.79 -15.60 2.97
C THR A 305 12.30 -16.79 2.14
N GLY A 306 11.27 -16.60 1.30
CA GLY A 306 10.65 -17.63 0.46
C GLY A 306 9.49 -18.38 1.13
N ASN A 307 8.97 -17.89 2.26
CA ASN A 307 7.85 -18.48 2.98
C ASN A 307 6.63 -17.52 2.97
N PRO A 308 5.46 -17.93 2.44
CA PRO A 308 4.27 -17.07 2.41
C PRO A 308 3.72 -16.68 3.81
N ASN A 309 4.20 -17.32 4.90
CA ASN A 309 3.90 -17.01 6.31
C ASN A 309 4.95 -16.11 7.01
N GLU A 310 5.72 -15.35 6.23
CA GLU A 310 6.67 -14.35 6.74
C GLU A 310 6.03 -13.31 7.67
N VAL A 311 6.86 -12.65 8.50
CA VAL A 311 6.44 -11.65 9.51
C VAL A 311 5.76 -10.47 8.79
N SER A 312 4.46 -10.63 8.55
CA SER A 312 3.63 -9.65 7.89
C SER A 312 3.21 -8.60 8.90
N VAL A 313 3.14 -7.37 8.42
CA VAL A 313 2.69 -6.22 9.18
C VAL A 313 1.35 -5.79 8.59
N VAL A 314 0.41 -5.44 9.46
CA VAL A 314 -0.87 -4.85 9.03
C VAL A 314 -0.99 -3.48 9.61
N ASN A 315 -1.57 -2.57 8.84
CA ASN A 315 -2.14 -1.38 9.41
C ASN A 315 -3.40 -1.79 10.22
N VAL A 316 -3.49 -1.36 11.48
CA VAL A 316 -4.62 -1.66 12.38
C VAL A 316 -5.49 -0.44 12.64
N ASP A 317 -5.23 0.69 11.97
CA ASP A 317 -6.10 1.85 11.98
C ASP A 317 -6.34 2.41 10.57
N ASP A 318 -7.46 3.10 10.37
CA ASP A 318 -7.77 3.74 9.07
C ASP A 318 -6.90 4.99 8.81
N LYS A 319 -5.92 5.23 9.68
CA LYS A 319 -5.17 6.49 9.82
C LYS A 319 -3.69 6.35 9.48
N ASP A 320 -3.19 5.14 9.20
CA ASP A 320 -1.76 4.84 9.01
C ASP A 320 -0.90 5.27 10.23
N THR A 321 -1.47 5.35 11.44
CA THR A 321 -0.73 5.75 12.65
C THR A 321 -0.28 4.55 13.48
N LEU A 322 -0.90 3.40 13.31
CA LEU A 322 -0.63 2.19 14.07
C LEU A 322 -0.60 0.96 13.16
N PHE A 323 0.53 0.28 13.20
CA PHE A 323 0.76 -1.00 12.54
C PHE A 323 0.98 -2.09 13.59
N GLN A 324 0.74 -3.34 13.23
CA GLN A 324 0.93 -4.49 14.10
C GLN A 324 1.58 -5.65 13.35
N LEU A 325 2.56 -6.31 13.98
CA LEU A 325 3.01 -7.62 13.52
C LEU A 325 1.86 -8.64 13.59
N ARG A 326 1.51 -9.30 12.48
CA ARG A 326 0.45 -10.32 12.48
C ARG A 326 0.77 -11.51 13.40
N ARG A 327 2.06 -11.80 13.60
CA ARG A 327 2.55 -12.90 14.41
C ARG A 327 3.19 -12.41 15.70
N VAL A 328 3.03 -13.20 16.76
CA VAL A 328 3.74 -13.04 18.04
C VAL A 328 5.21 -13.47 17.89
N VAL A 329 6.14 -12.67 18.40
CA VAL A 329 7.57 -13.00 18.46
C VAL A 329 7.81 -13.84 19.71
N PRO A 330 8.34 -15.07 19.61
CA PRO A 330 8.45 -15.92 20.78
C PRO A 330 9.87 -16.22 21.20
N PHE A 331 10.06 -16.38 22.51
CA PHE A 331 11.32 -16.87 23.06
C PHE A 331 11.12 -18.15 23.87
N ASP A 332 11.85 -19.19 23.47
CA ASP A 332 11.99 -20.44 24.22
C ASP A 332 13.40 -20.52 24.81
N PRO A 333 13.55 -20.43 26.14
CA PRO A 333 14.86 -20.49 26.78
C PRO A 333 15.65 -21.77 26.51
N ILE A 334 15.01 -22.88 26.11
CA ILE A 334 15.69 -24.15 25.80
C ILE A 334 16.09 -24.23 24.34
N LEU A 335 15.17 -23.94 23.42
CA LEU A 335 15.47 -24.08 21.99
C LEU A 335 16.38 -22.96 21.47
N GLN A 336 16.40 -21.81 22.16
CA GLN A 336 17.13 -20.61 21.74
C GLN A 336 18.25 -20.22 22.71
N GLN A 337 18.76 -21.18 23.51
CA GLN A 337 19.84 -20.97 24.50
C GLN A 337 21.05 -20.22 23.94
N SER A 338 21.45 -20.52 22.69
CA SER A 338 22.63 -19.91 22.06
C SER A 338 22.43 -18.44 21.66
N LEU A 339 21.19 -17.96 21.55
CA LEU A 339 20.87 -16.61 21.09
C LEU A 339 20.55 -15.65 22.24
N GLY A 340 20.01 -16.16 23.35
CA GLY A 340 19.60 -15.39 24.53
C GLY A 340 18.45 -14.39 24.29
N GLN A 341 17.93 -14.31 23.06
CA GLN A 341 16.91 -13.35 22.64
C GLN A 341 16.12 -13.88 21.43
N ALA A 342 14.88 -13.44 21.26
CA ALA A 342 14.07 -13.73 20.09
C ALA A 342 14.17 -12.62 19.05
N ARG A 343 14.10 -12.97 17.76
CA ARG A 343 14.29 -12.01 16.66
C ARG A 343 13.20 -12.16 15.59
N ALA A 344 12.79 -11.03 15.01
CA ALA A 344 11.90 -10.96 13.85
C ALA A 344 12.39 -9.88 12.88
N GLY A 345 12.48 -10.19 11.59
CA GLY A 345 12.95 -9.25 10.57
C GLY A 345 11.79 -8.70 9.74
N ILE A 346 11.75 -7.38 9.53
CA ILE A 346 10.83 -6.71 8.62
C ILE A 346 11.59 -5.68 7.76
N GLN A 347 10.92 -5.12 6.77
CA GLN A 347 11.42 -4.03 5.95
C GLN A 347 10.56 -2.78 6.16
N VAL A 348 11.21 -1.65 6.44
CA VAL A 348 10.54 -0.35 6.55
C VAL A 348 10.72 0.40 5.23
N THR A 349 9.64 0.96 4.71
CA THR A 349 9.60 1.69 3.45
C THR A 349 8.73 2.95 3.56
N LEU A 350 8.56 3.66 2.44
CA LEU A 350 7.67 4.80 2.33
C LEU A 350 6.70 4.60 1.16
N LYS A 351 5.51 5.20 1.27
CA LYS A 351 4.53 5.31 0.19
C LYS A 351 4.06 6.77 0.04
N PRO A 352 3.70 7.23 -1.18
CA PRO A 352 3.90 6.56 -2.47
C PRO A 352 5.39 6.54 -2.88
N ASP A 353 5.73 6.00 -4.05
CA ASP A 353 7.09 6.10 -4.60
C ASP A 353 7.45 7.56 -4.95
N GLY A 354 8.75 7.89 -4.96
CA GLY A 354 9.25 9.25 -5.21
C GLY A 354 9.29 10.14 -3.97
N VAL A 355 9.25 9.58 -2.76
CA VAL A 355 9.25 10.30 -1.48
C VAL A 355 10.44 9.94 -0.60
N ARG A 356 10.71 10.78 0.40
CA ARG A 356 11.79 10.59 1.39
C ARG A 356 11.36 11.11 2.75
N ALA A 357 11.67 10.34 3.79
CA ALA A 357 11.59 10.78 5.18
C ALA A 357 13.01 11.06 5.68
N THR A 358 13.26 12.23 6.26
CA THR A 358 14.56 12.59 6.83
C THR A 358 14.51 12.60 8.36
N ASN A 359 15.67 12.58 9.01
CA ASN A 359 15.77 12.70 10.46
C ASN A 359 14.91 11.66 11.21
N VAL A 360 14.87 10.44 10.69
CA VAL A 360 14.00 9.40 11.22
C VAL A 360 14.52 8.96 12.58
N THR A 361 13.70 9.14 13.60
CA THR A 361 13.95 8.66 14.97
C THR A 361 13.11 7.42 15.22
N ILE A 362 13.73 6.40 15.80
CA ILE A 362 13.11 5.10 16.12
C ILE A 362 13.25 4.91 17.63
N GLU A 363 12.14 4.63 18.32
CA GLU A 363 12.09 4.54 19.79
C GLU A 363 11.27 3.33 20.23
N SER A 364 11.74 2.57 21.21
CA SER A 364 11.02 1.47 21.84
C SER A 364 10.60 1.83 23.26
N ASP A 365 9.32 1.59 23.59
CA ASP A 365 8.74 1.91 24.89
C ASP A 365 8.98 0.84 25.97
N ALA A 366 9.31 -0.39 25.58
CA ALA A 366 9.50 -1.51 26.51
C ALA A 366 10.98 -1.87 26.72
N PRO A 367 11.42 -2.17 27.97
CA PRO A 367 12.81 -2.55 28.26
C PRO A 367 13.26 -3.85 27.57
N TRP A 368 12.35 -4.81 27.42
CA TRP A 368 12.57 -6.08 26.72
C TRP A 368 12.54 -5.97 25.19
N LEU A 369 12.09 -4.84 24.62
CA LEU A 369 11.95 -4.65 23.17
C LEU A 369 13.07 -3.77 22.64
N LYS A 370 13.96 -4.36 21.84
CA LYS A 370 15.09 -3.69 21.17
C LYS A 370 14.94 -3.82 19.66
N PHE A 371 15.73 -3.05 18.93
CA PHE A 371 15.84 -3.15 17.48
C PHE A 371 17.26 -2.83 17.01
N GLN A 372 17.56 -3.26 15.79
CA GLN A 372 18.78 -2.90 15.05
C GLN A 372 18.44 -2.82 13.56
N THR A 373 19.28 -2.16 12.77
CA THR A 373 19.12 -2.14 11.31
C THR A 373 20.32 -2.78 10.62
N LYS A 374 20.08 -3.48 9.51
CA LYS A 374 21.12 -4.18 8.75
C LYS A 374 21.29 -3.58 7.35
N GLY A 375 22.53 -3.30 6.97
CA GLY A 375 22.90 -2.77 5.65
C GLY A 375 24.05 -1.78 5.73
N THR A 376 24.50 -1.30 4.56
CA THR A 376 25.54 -0.28 4.44
C THR A 376 24.99 1.14 4.58
N LYS A 377 23.70 1.35 4.33
CA LYS A 377 23.01 2.64 4.48
C LYS A 377 22.16 2.63 5.74
N ASN A 378 22.23 3.73 6.51
CA ASN A 378 21.46 3.94 7.74
C ASN A 378 21.62 2.84 8.81
N PRO A 379 22.85 2.39 9.14
CA PRO A 379 23.05 1.32 10.11
C PRO A 379 22.81 1.79 11.55
N ILE A 380 22.06 0.99 12.30
CA ILE A 380 22.00 0.95 13.75
C ILE A 380 22.63 -0.40 14.10
N PRO A 381 23.96 -0.46 14.28
CA PRO A 381 24.72 -1.70 14.23
C PRO A 381 24.53 -2.59 15.47
N ALA A 382 24.09 -2.01 16.58
CA ALA A 382 23.89 -2.72 17.85
C ALA A 382 22.40 -2.67 18.27
N PRO A 383 21.88 -3.73 18.92
CA PRO A 383 20.55 -3.71 19.53
C PRO A 383 20.38 -2.54 20.49
N THR A 384 19.40 -1.70 20.24
CA THR A 384 19.11 -0.50 21.04
C THR A 384 17.60 -0.29 21.21
N ARG A 385 17.22 0.58 22.14
CA ARG A 385 15.83 1.09 22.29
C ARG A 385 15.64 2.46 21.64
N PHE A 386 16.71 3.10 21.22
CA PHE A 386 16.68 4.41 20.60
C PHE A 386 17.73 4.46 19.48
N GLY A 387 17.34 4.96 18.31
CA GLY A 387 18.26 5.18 17.22
C GLY A 387 17.76 6.26 16.27
N ARG A 388 18.70 6.89 15.56
CA ARG A 388 18.43 7.91 14.55
C ARG A 388 19.10 7.56 13.24
N ILE A 389 18.35 7.57 12.14
CA ILE A 389 18.87 7.27 10.80
C ILE A 389 18.62 8.40 9.80
N ALA A 390 19.63 8.67 8.98
CA ALA A 390 19.73 9.89 8.16
C ALA A 390 18.44 10.20 7.41
N TYR A 391 17.94 9.18 6.72
CA TYR A 391 16.75 9.24 5.90
C TYR A 391 16.28 7.81 5.58
N ILE A 392 15.07 7.68 5.05
CA ILE A 392 14.62 6.53 4.27
C ILE A 392 14.20 7.10 2.91
N ASP A 393 14.79 6.62 1.82
CA ASP A 393 14.42 7.03 0.47
C ASP A 393 13.60 5.96 -0.24
N LYS A 394 12.56 6.38 -0.95
CA LYS A 394 11.84 5.50 -1.88
C LYS A 394 11.84 6.13 -3.27
N GLY A 395 12.98 6.12 -3.94
CA GLY A 395 13.07 6.40 -5.38
C GLY A 395 13.24 7.87 -5.78
N ILE A 396 13.54 8.80 -4.86
CA ILE A 396 13.87 10.19 -5.24
C ILE A 396 15.16 10.26 -6.07
N LEU A 397 16.11 9.35 -5.82
CA LEU A 397 17.35 9.28 -6.58
C LEU A 397 17.23 8.49 -7.89
N GLY A 398 16.03 7.99 -8.22
CA GLY A 398 15.76 7.13 -9.37
C GLY A 398 16.21 5.68 -9.16
N PRO A 399 15.80 4.76 -10.05
CA PRO A 399 16.36 3.42 -10.11
C PRO A 399 17.86 3.50 -10.52
N PRO A 400 18.70 2.54 -10.08
CA PRO A 400 20.15 2.56 -10.30
C PRO A 400 20.58 2.58 -11.77
N THR A 401 19.67 2.31 -12.70
CA THR A 401 19.94 2.18 -14.14
C THR A 401 19.24 3.21 -15.03
N GLY A 402 18.58 4.24 -14.49
CA GLY A 402 17.90 5.20 -15.36
C GLY A 402 17.47 6.50 -14.69
N LEU A 403 17.91 7.61 -15.29
CA LEU A 403 17.50 9.02 -15.05
C LEU A 403 18.19 9.78 -13.91
N GLY A 404 19.28 9.26 -13.34
CA GLY A 404 20.29 10.10 -12.71
C GLY A 404 21.29 10.58 -13.76
N TYR A 405 20.96 11.60 -14.55
CA TYR A 405 21.91 12.10 -15.56
C TYR A 405 23.20 12.54 -14.86
N PRO A 406 24.35 11.93 -15.21
CA PRO A 406 25.63 12.20 -14.57
C PRO A 406 25.93 13.70 -14.64
N ASP A 407 26.58 14.21 -13.60
CA ASP A 407 27.55 15.26 -13.85
C ASP A 407 28.54 14.66 -14.86
N ALA A 408 28.41 15.07 -16.12
CA ALA A 408 29.22 14.57 -17.22
C ALA A 408 30.73 14.83 -17.01
N GLN A 409 31.11 15.61 -15.98
CA GLN A 409 32.51 15.85 -15.61
C GLN A 409 33.00 15.04 -14.40
N ASN A 410 32.14 14.55 -13.48
CA ASN A 410 32.59 14.01 -12.19
C ASN A 410 32.27 12.53 -11.90
N ALA A 411 31.58 11.79 -12.77
CA ALA A 411 31.35 10.34 -12.66
C ALA A 411 30.78 9.81 -11.30
N ASN A 412 30.30 10.70 -10.42
CA ASN A 412 29.78 10.35 -9.10
C ASN A 412 28.31 9.90 -9.20
N LEU A 413 28.09 8.68 -9.68
CA LEU A 413 26.79 8.01 -9.55
C LEU A 413 26.70 7.34 -8.17
N PRO A 414 25.59 7.51 -7.41
CA PRO A 414 25.28 6.61 -6.30
C PRO A 414 24.98 5.22 -6.87
N ALA A 415 26.00 4.36 -6.95
CA ALA A 415 25.95 3.05 -7.61
C ALA A 415 25.02 2.01 -6.96
N ALA A 416 24.21 2.37 -5.97
CA ALA A 416 23.40 1.42 -5.21
C ALA A 416 21.97 1.94 -5.01
N ILE A 417 21.00 1.09 -5.38
CA ILE A 417 19.61 1.14 -4.89
C ILE A 417 19.66 1.55 -3.42
N ASP A 418 18.82 2.48 -2.98
CA ASP A 418 18.61 2.61 -1.53
C ASP A 418 17.70 1.45 -1.11
N PRO A 419 18.26 0.39 -0.50
CA PRO A 419 17.45 -0.77 -0.18
C PRO A 419 16.43 -0.38 0.89
N LEU A 420 15.31 -1.10 0.91
CA LEU A 420 14.36 -1.06 2.02
C LEU A 420 15.12 -1.14 3.35
N LEU A 421 14.72 -0.35 4.35
CA LEU A 421 15.40 -0.38 5.65
C LEU A 421 15.10 -1.72 6.32
N ASN A 422 16.08 -2.62 6.37
CA ASN A 422 15.93 -3.89 7.06
C ASN A 422 16.00 -3.66 8.57
N LEU A 423 14.87 -3.84 9.24
CA LEU A 423 14.74 -3.72 10.69
C LEU A 423 14.68 -5.12 11.30
N ASP A 424 15.64 -5.42 12.16
CA ASP A 424 15.58 -6.60 13.03
C ASP A 424 14.99 -6.16 14.37
N ILE A 425 13.81 -6.67 14.69
CA ILE A 425 13.13 -6.55 15.98
C ILE A 425 13.68 -7.63 16.90
N ILE A 426 14.01 -7.25 18.14
CA ILE A 426 14.69 -8.10 19.10
C ILE A 426 13.89 -8.07 20.40
N CYS A 427 13.41 -9.22 20.85
CA CYS A 427 12.77 -9.38 22.15
C CYS A 427 13.76 -10.07 23.09
N ASP A 428 14.23 -9.33 24.09
CA ASP A 428 15.27 -9.73 25.03
C ASP A 428 14.64 -9.99 26.41
N PRO A 429 14.55 -11.26 26.85
CA PRO A 429 13.99 -11.62 28.15
C PRO A 429 14.69 -10.98 29.34
N ALA A 430 15.98 -10.60 29.22
CA ALA A 430 16.70 -9.93 30.31
C ALA A 430 16.08 -8.56 30.65
N GLY A 431 15.32 -7.96 29.72
CA GLY A 431 14.56 -6.74 29.97
C GLY A 431 13.20 -6.96 30.64
N LEU A 432 12.85 -8.20 31.02
CA LEU A 432 11.64 -8.50 31.80
C LEU A 432 11.89 -8.44 33.31
N THR A 433 13.14 -8.42 33.77
CA THR A 433 13.47 -8.39 35.20
C THR A 433 13.68 -6.96 35.68
N ASP A 434 13.29 -6.71 36.94
CA ASP A 434 13.59 -5.44 37.63
C ASP A 434 15.04 -5.41 38.19
N ASP A 435 15.73 -6.57 38.22
CA ASP A 435 17.09 -6.74 38.72
C ASP A 435 17.88 -7.72 37.80
N PRO A 436 18.88 -7.25 37.03
CA PRO A 436 19.66 -8.09 36.13
C PRO A 436 20.64 -9.05 36.83
N GLY A 437 20.79 -8.94 38.16
CA GLY A 437 21.75 -9.74 38.93
C GLY A 437 21.17 -10.94 39.68
N ASN A 438 19.86 -11.16 39.67
CA ASN A 438 19.20 -12.09 40.59
C ASN A 438 18.51 -13.26 39.86
N THR A 439 19.10 -14.45 39.95
CA THR A 439 18.42 -15.74 39.75
C THR A 439 18.04 -16.30 41.14
N PRO A 440 16.83 -16.83 41.38
CA PRO A 440 15.97 -17.50 40.40
C PRO A 440 14.55 -16.92 40.22
N ALA A 441 14.03 -17.17 39.01
CA ALA A 441 12.63 -17.42 38.63
C ALA A 441 11.52 -16.67 39.40
N VAL A 442 11.37 -15.37 39.16
CA VAL A 442 10.01 -14.85 39.01
C VAL A 442 9.51 -15.38 37.67
N ASP A 443 8.27 -15.88 37.65
CA ASP A 443 7.65 -16.47 36.49
C ASP A 443 7.28 -15.40 35.45
N TYR A 444 8.28 -14.92 34.70
CA TYR A 444 8.07 -13.97 33.59
C TYR A 444 7.46 -14.64 32.35
N ALA A 445 6.95 -15.88 32.46
CA ALA A 445 6.26 -16.55 31.37
C ALA A 445 4.94 -15.82 31.09
N GLY A 446 4.74 -15.41 29.84
CA GLY A 446 3.58 -14.58 29.53
C GLY A 446 3.67 -13.86 28.21
N ARG A 447 2.58 -13.16 27.91
CA ARG A 447 2.40 -12.34 26.72
C ARG A 447 2.66 -10.88 27.07
N TYR A 448 3.64 -10.28 26.42
CA TYR A 448 4.05 -8.89 26.57
C TYR A 448 3.74 -8.11 25.29
N VAL A 449 3.33 -6.85 25.43
CA VAL A 449 3.02 -5.96 24.30
C VAL A 449 3.86 -4.70 24.42
N GLY A 450 4.56 -4.34 23.36
CA GLY A 450 5.40 -3.15 23.27
C GLY A 450 5.30 -2.51 21.89
N TYR A 451 5.80 -1.29 21.75
CA TYR A 451 5.70 -0.49 20.54
C TYR A 451 7.05 0.07 20.12
N ILE A 452 7.35 -0.04 18.83
CA ILE A 452 8.43 0.70 18.16
C ILE A 452 7.81 1.89 17.45
N THR A 453 8.25 3.11 17.78
CA THR A 453 7.72 4.36 17.25
C THR A 453 8.69 4.99 16.27
N PHE A 454 8.22 5.29 15.06
CA PHE A 454 8.92 5.99 14.00
C PHE A 454 8.45 7.45 13.94
N LYS A 455 9.40 8.39 13.91
CA LYS A 455 9.14 9.82 13.82
C LYS A 455 10.01 10.45 12.73
N SER A 456 9.45 11.37 11.97
CA SER A 456 10.19 12.23 11.05
C SER A 456 9.50 13.59 10.99
N ASP A 457 10.30 14.65 10.88
CA ASP A 457 9.87 16.05 10.77
C ASP A 457 9.33 16.42 9.39
N VAL A 458 9.40 15.51 8.42
CA VAL A 458 8.94 15.72 7.04
C VAL A 458 7.99 14.62 6.54
N ALA A 459 7.74 13.59 7.34
CA ALA A 459 6.73 12.57 7.04
C ALA A 459 5.32 13.14 7.20
N ASP A 460 4.40 12.70 6.36
CA ASP A 460 3.00 13.12 6.42
C ASP A 460 2.35 12.66 7.73
N ILE A 461 2.69 11.44 8.17
CA ILE A 461 2.16 10.83 9.39
C ILE A 461 3.32 10.49 10.30
N ALA A 462 3.37 11.16 11.46
CA ALA A 462 4.34 10.91 12.52
C ALA A 462 3.79 11.42 13.87
N PRO A 463 3.91 10.67 14.97
CA PRO A 463 4.55 9.36 15.07
C PRO A 463 3.72 8.23 14.44
N VAL A 464 4.40 7.23 13.87
CA VAL A 464 3.82 5.95 13.47
C VAL A 464 4.31 4.87 14.42
N ARG A 465 3.41 4.04 14.96
CA ARG A 465 3.74 2.99 15.92
C ARG A 465 3.64 1.61 15.28
N LEU A 466 4.58 0.74 15.61
CA LEU A 466 4.55 -0.68 15.28
C LEU A 466 4.40 -1.48 16.58
N LYS A 467 3.24 -2.11 16.75
CA LYS A 467 2.93 -2.99 17.87
C LYS A 467 3.59 -4.35 17.70
N VAL A 468 4.36 -4.76 18.71
CA VAL A 468 5.06 -6.03 18.80
C VAL A 468 4.50 -6.79 20.00
N VAL A 469 4.12 -8.06 19.77
CA VAL A 469 3.69 -8.96 20.84
C VAL A 469 4.81 -9.97 21.06
N PHE A 470 5.35 -10.01 22.27
CA PHE A 470 6.37 -10.95 22.70
C PHE A 470 5.74 -12.04 23.58
N LEU A 471 6.08 -13.30 23.33
CA LEU A 471 5.68 -14.43 24.17
C LEU A 471 6.92 -15.09 24.76
N TYR A 472 7.12 -14.92 26.06
CA TYR A 472 8.17 -15.62 26.80
C TYR A 472 7.60 -16.92 27.36
N ILE A 473 8.24 -18.03 27.04
CA ILE A 473 7.79 -19.37 27.45
C ILE A 473 8.59 -19.80 28.67
N ARG A 474 7.91 -20.40 29.63
CA ARG A 474 8.57 -20.99 30.80
C ARG A 474 9.49 -22.14 30.37
N THR A 475 10.66 -22.28 30.98
CA THR A 475 11.48 -23.49 30.87
C THR A 475 10.69 -24.71 31.39
N PRO A 476 10.64 -25.85 30.67
CA PRO A 476 10.04 -27.09 31.16
C PRO A 476 10.86 -27.63 32.34
N ASP A 477 10.19 -28.29 33.27
CA ASP A 477 10.80 -28.97 34.42
C ASP A 477 10.82 -30.48 34.13
N GLU A 478 12.01 -31.07 34.02
CA GLU A 478 12.25 -32.49 33.71
C GLU A 478 13.08 -33.14 34.82
N ALA A 479 12.43 -33.81 35.79
CA ALA A 479 13.11 -34.70 36.72
C ALA A 479 12.96 -36.16 36.27
N TYR A 480 14.08 -36.86 36.10
CA TYR A 480 14.17 -38.29 35.79
C TYR A 480 14.15 -39.11 37.10
N ASP A 481 13.32 -40.14 37.17
CA ASP A 481 13.08 -40.88 38.41
C ASP A 481 14.20 -41.91 38.70
N GLY A 482 15.08 -41.53 39.62
CA GLY A 482 16.05 -42.36 40.32
C GLY A 482 16.53 -41.72 41.63
N VAL A 483 15.87 -40.64 42.08
CA VAL A 483 16.24 -39.84 43.26
C VAL A 483 15.08 -39.90 44.26
N PRO A 484 15.33 -40.18 45.56
CA PRO A 484 14.26 -40.30 46.55
C PRO A 484 13.47 -38.99 46.74
N PRO A 485 12.19 -39.05 47.15
CA PRO A 485 11.35 -37.87 47.31
C PRO A 485 11.81 -37.06 48.52
N GLY A 486 12.53 -35.97 48.26
CA GLY A 486 12.97 -35.01 49.27
C GLY A 486 13.33 -33.69 48.61
N ASP A 487 12.36 -32.78 48.59
CA ASP A 487 12.39 -31.34 48.33
C ASP A 487 12.59 -30.83 46.87
N ASP A 488 11.46 -30.40 46.29
CA ASP A 488 11.30 -29.35 45.25
C ASP A 488 11.45 -29.64 43.73
N TRP A 489 11.11 -30.84 43.23
CA TRP A 489 11.31 -31.19 41.80
C TRP A 489 10.13 -31.90 41.07
N ALA A 490 8.91 -31.37 41.08
CA ALA A 490 7.77 -32.04 40.42
C ALA A 490 6.82 -31.11 39.63
N LYS A 491 7.12 -30.68 38.39
CA LYS A 491 6.19 -29.81 37.62
C LYS A 491 6.08 -30.09 36.10
N GLY A 492 5.10 -30.92 35.72
CA GLY A 492 4.43 -30.90 34.39
C GLY A 492 2.93 -30.58 34.53
N MET A 493 2.17 -30.48 33.43
CA MET A 493 0.71 -30.23 33.47
C MET A 493 -0.04 -31.50 33.93
N GLN A 494 -0.88 -31.41 34.97
CA GLN A 494 -1.47 -32.57 35.65
C GLN A 494 -2.98 -32.70 35.41
N ILE A 495 -3.42 -33.93 35.12
CA ILE A 495 -4.82 -34.34 35.10
C ILE A 495 -4.98 -35.50 36.07
N ILE A 496 -5.92 -35.40 37.02
CA ILE A 496 -6.25 -36.46 37.97
C ILE A 496 -7.60 -37.03 37.61
N VAL A 497 -7.68 -38.33 37.35
CA VAL A 497 -8.95 -39.05 37.15
C VAL A 497 -9.21 -39.89 38.41
N ARG A 498 -10.37 -39.72 39.04
CA ARG A 498 -10.73 -40.38 40.30
C ARG A 498 -12.11 -41.02 40.22
N ASN A 499 -12.27 -42.27 40.65
CA ASN A 499 -13.60 -42.90 40.80
C ASN A 499 -14.24 -42.61 42.17
N SER A 500 -15.47 -43.06 42.36
CA SER A 500 -16.25 -42.92 43.60
C SER A 500 -16.42 -44.25 44.35
N ALA A 501 -15.45 -45.15 44.26
CA ALA A 501 -15.43 -46.36 45.07
C ALA A 501 -15.39 -46.04 46.58
N PRO A 502 -15.82 -46.95 47.48
CA PRO A 502 -15.78 -46.74 48.94
C PRO A 502 -14.41 -46.32 49.47
N ILE A 503 -13.35 -46.81 48.82
CA ILE A 503 -11.99 -46.29 48.93
C ILE A 503 -11.67 -45.68 47.56
N PRO A 504 -11.72 -44.35 47.40
CA PRO A 504 -11.51 -43.70 46.10
C PRO A 504 -10.14 -44.05 45.51
N GLN A 505 -10.15 -44.44 44.25
CA GLN A 505 -8.95 -44.74 43.48
C GLN A 505 -8.73 -43.59 42.48
N SER A 506 -7.47 -43.21 42.28
CA SER A 506 -7.10 -42.14 41.36
C SER A 506 -5.89 -42.50 40.52
N SER A 507 -5.90 -42.04 39.27
CA SER A 507 -4.77 -42.09 38.35
C SER A 507 -4.35 -40.67 38.01
N LYS A 508 -3.04 -40.41 38.10
CA LYS A 508 -2.43 -39.14 37.72
C LYS A 508 -1.89 -39.26 36.30
N LEU A 509 -2.35 -38.39 35.42
CA LEU A 509 -1.92 -38.30 34.02
C LEU A 509 -1.13 -37.01 33.85
N MET A 510 0.02 -37.11 33.18
CA MET A 510 0.88 -35.97 32.87
C MET A 510 0.71 -35.55 31.40
N PHE A 511 0.83 -34.25 31.15
CA PHE A 511 0.88 -33.63 29.82
C PHE A 511 2.30 -33.14 29.51
N GLY A 512 2.77 -33.44 28.30
CA GLY A 512 4.17 -33.38 27.88
C GLY A 512 4.91 -32.05 28.05
N THR A 513 5.81 -31.99 29.03
CA THR A 513 6.82 -30.94 29.14
C THR A 513 8.21 -31.58 29.15
N GLY A 514 9.10 -31.20 28.21
CA GLY A 514 10.51 -31.60 28.23
C GLY A 514 11.18 -31.96 26.90
N TYR A 515 12.51 -32.15 26.94
CA TYR A 515 13.37 -32.77 25.91
C TYR A 515 12.89 -34.16 25.46
N ARG A 516 11.91 -34.80 26.14
CA ARG A 516 11.34 -36.13 25.79
C ARG A 516 9.81 -36.24 25.52
N ALA A 517 9.02 -35.20 25.81
CA ALA A 517 7.59 -35.17 25.50
C ALA A 517 7.27 -35.33 24.01
N THR A 518 6.22 -36.04 23.59
CA THR A 518 5.85 -36.14 22.15
C THR A 518 4.47 -35.53 21.85
N ARG A 519 4.09 -35.46 20.56
CA ARG A 519 2.70 -35.16 20.12
C ARG A 519 1.72 -36.27 20.51
N ALA A 520 2.25 -37.46 20.77
CA ALA A 520 1.53 -38.61 21.27
C ALA A 520 1.75 -38.71 22.78
N ALA A 521 1.17 -39.74 23.37
CA ALA A 521 1.57 -40.17 24.69
C ALA A 521 3.09 -40.55 24.64
N ASP A 522 3.93 -39.98 25.52
CA ASP A 522 5.31 -40.40 25.81
C ASP A 522 5.47 -41.39 27.01
N SER A 523 6.03 -42.57 26.72
CA SER A 523 6.40 -43.66 27.64
C SER A 523 7.15 -43.28 28.93
N LEU A 524 7.87 -42.16 29.00
CA LEU A 524 8.77 -41.84 30.12
C LEU A 524 8.12 -41.25 31.38
N PHE A 525 6.90 -40.68 31.32
CA PHE A 525 6.37 -39.80 32.39
C PHE A 525 4.96 -40.18 32.93
N GLY A 526 4.70 -41.48 33.10
CA GLY A 526 3.42 -42.00 33.61
C GLY A 526 2.62 -42.78 32.58
N GLU A 527 3.27 -43.15 31.49
CA GLU A 527 2.73 -43.93 30.39
C GLU A 527 3.44 -45.27 30.29
N PHE A 528 3.58 -45.95 31.43
CA PHE A 528 4.08 -47.31 31.40
C PHE A 528 3.14 -48.16 30.54
N ALA A 529 3.73 -48.86 29.59
CA ALA A 529 3.16 -50.11 29.15
C ALA A 529 2.99 -50.99 30.39
N TYR A 530 1.75 -51.28 30.76
CA TYR A 530 1.52 -52.50 31.50
C TYR A 530 1.55 -53.58 30.42
N ASP A 531 2.57 -54.43 30.42
CA ASP A 531 2.74 -55.57 29.49
C ASP A 531 1.67 -56.67 29.69
N VAL A 532 0.56 -56.30 30.33
CA VAL A 532 -0.53 -57.14 30.76
C VAL A 532 -1.83 -56.50 30.28
N ALA A 533 -2.79 -57.33 29.89
CA ALA A 533 -4.10 -56.89 29.41
C ALA A 533 -4.74 -55.83 30.34
N ALA A 534 -5.61 -54.98 29.79
CA ALA A 534 -6.32 -53.95 30.54
C ALA A 534 -6.84 -54.48 31.90
N PRO A 535 -6.51 -53.83 33.05
CA PRO A 535 -6.95 -54.30 34.35
C PRO A 535 -8.48 -54.39 34.40
N SER A 536 -9.02 -55.42 35.07
CA SER A 536 -10.45 -55.52 35.35
C SER A 536 -10.94 -54.47 36.37
N GLY A 537 -10.01 -53.86 37.11
CA GLY A 537 -10.25 -52.79 38.09
C GLY A 537 -10.11 -51.36 37.54
N PHE A 538 -10.01 -50.39 38.45
CA PHE A 538 -9.88 -48.97 38.08
C PHE A 538 -8.59 -48.66 37.31
N TYR A 539 -8.72 -47.92 36.21
CA TYR A 539 -7.58 -47.33 35.50
C TYR A 539 -8.00 -46.06 34.75
N ALA A 540 -7.04 -45.17 34.48
CA ALA A 540 -7.14 -44.16 33.43
C ALA A 540 -5.78 -44.03 32.74
N ARG A 541 -5.75 -43.94 31.40
CA ARG A 541 -4.49 -43.88 30.61
C ARG A 541 -4.68 -43.16 29.29
N TRP A 542 -3.59 -42.65 28.72
CA TRP A 542 -3.56 -42.09 27.38
C TRP A 542 -3.65 -43.19 26.30
N PHE A 543 -4.25 -42.85 25.16
CA PHE A 543 -4.33 -43.69 23.96
C PHE A 543 -3.93 -42.83 22.76
N ALA A 544 -2.86 -43.21 22.04
CA ALA A 544 -2.30 -42.36 20.98
C ALA A 544 -3.31 -42.11 19.84
N ILE A 545 -3.41 -40.85 19.41
CA ILE A 545 -4.07 -40.38 18.19
C ILE A 545 -2.96 -39.78 17.31
N ASP A 546 -2.95 -40.07 16.01
CA ASP A 546 -1.88 -39.59 15.14
C ASP A 546 -1.98 -38.09 14.80
N SER A 547 -0.96 -37.55 14.13
CA SER A 547 -0.91 -36.14 13.72
C SER A 547 -1.95 -35.72 12.66
N ALA A 548 -2.77 -36.67 12.18
CA ALA A 548 -3.89 -36.44 11.27
C ALA A 548 -5.25 -36.52 11.99
N GLY A 549 -5.28 -36.74 13.31
CA GLY A 549 -6.52 -36.91 14.08
C GLY A 549 -7.22 -38.23 13.79
N LEU A 550 -6.56 -39.14 13.09
CA LEU A 550 -7.10 -40.46 12.80
C LEU A 550 -6.87 -41.34 14.02
N GLY A 551 -7.97 -41.83 14.60
CA GLY A 551 -7.93 -42.94 15.53
C GLY A 551 -7.34 -44.19 14.86
N PRO A 552 -7.03 -45.24 15.63
CA PRO A 552 -6.28 -46.38 15.13
C PRO A 552 -7.03 -47.11 14.00
N ASN A 553 -6.60 -46.88 12.77
CA ASN A 553 -6.89 -47.75 11.62
C ASN A 553 -5.57 -48.21 11.02
N TYR A 554 -4.74 -48.88 11.82
CA TYR A 554 -3.64 -49.74 11.34
C TYR A 554 -3.35 -50.84 12.38
N PHE A 555 -4.26 -51.82 12.42
CA PHE A 555 -4.06 -53.25 12.63
C PHE A 555 -3.11 -53.90 13.67
N GLU A 556 -2.40 -53.23 14.57
CA GLU A 556 -1.42 -53.99 15.39
C GLU A 556 -1.56 -53.95 16.93
N TRP A 557 -2.21 -52.97 17.58
CA TRP A 557 -2.06 -52.85 19.05
C TRP A 557 -3.38 -52.53 19.80
N SER A 558 -4.12 -53.58 20.16
CA SER A 558 -5.43 -53.52 20.85
C SER A 558 -5.42 -52.86 22.24
N ASN A 559 -4.24 -52.71 22.85
CA ASN A 559 -4.05 -52.17 24.20
C ASN A 559 -3.48 -50.74 24.24
N GLY A 560 -3.22 -50.13 23.08
CA GLY A 560 -2.78 -48.73 22.97
C GLY A 560 -1.27 -48.51 23.12
N LEU A 561 -0.44 -49.54 22.91
CA LEU A 561 1.00 -49.50 23.14
C LEU A 561 1.72 -50.28 22.03
N GLY A 562 2.62 -49.59 21.32
CA GLY A 562 3.68 -50.19 20.52
C GLY A 562 4.99 -49.54 20.95
N ASP A 563 6.01 -50.35 21.22
CA ASP A 563 7.33 -49.89 21.63
C ASP A 563 7.96 -49.06 20.50
N PHE A 564 8.17 -47.75 20.71
CA PHE A 564 8.91 -46.93 19.75
C PHE A 564 10.41 -47.18 19.93
N THR A 565 10.87 -48.39 19.61
CA THR A 565 12.30 -48.65 19.54
C THR A 565 12.87 -47.88 18.34
N GLY A 566 13.67 -46.84 18.59
CA GLY A 566 14.65 -46.34 17.61
C GLY A 566 14.56 -44.89 17.14
N VAL A 567 13.71 -44.01 17.69
CA VAL A 567 13.74 -42.58 17.35
C VAL A 567 13.63 -41.70 18.60
N PHE A 568 14.77 -41.17 19.05
CA PHE A 568 14.92 -40.30 20.23
C PHE A 568 14.63 -38.82 19.93
N SER A 569 13.66 -38.50 19.07
CA SER A 569 13.29 -37.10 18.79
C SER A 569 11.91 -36.78 19.36
N SER A 570 11.95 -36.17 20.53
CA SER A 570 10.78 -35.69 21.24
C SER A 570 10.38 -34.28 20.79
N ARG A 571 9.08 -33.98 20.94
CA ARG A 571 8.46 -32.68 20.69
C ARG A 571 7.56 -32.23 21.83
N ASP A 572 8.05 -31.20 22.51
CA ASP A 572 7.34 -30.40 23.52
C ASP A 572 5.96 -29.91 23.04
N VAL A 573 4.91 -30.11 23.85
CA VAL A 573 3.55 -29.64 23.52
C VAL A 573 3.44 -28.11 23.58
N ARG A 574 4.49 -27.43 24.07
CA ARG A 574 4.64 -25.96 24.00
C ARG A 574 5.35 -25.53 22.72
N ASP A 575 5.66 -26.45 21.80
CA ASP A 575 6.30 -26.16 20.51
C ASP A 575 5.55 -25.02 19.84
N ILE A 576 6.26 -23.90 19.78
CA ILE A 576 5.77 -22.62 19.33
C ILE A 576 5.60 -22.52 17.82
N THR A 577 6.11 -23.51 17.10
CA THR A 577 5.84 -23.70 15.68
C THR A 577 4.64 -24.62 15.46
N GLU A 578 4.11 -25.26 16.52
CA GLU A 578 2.89 -26.05 16.44
C GLU A 578 1.67 -25.13 16.27
N GLU A 579 1.07 -25.26 15.10
CA GLU A 579 -0.11 -24.51 14.66
C GLU A 579 -1.38 -25.37 14.74
N LYS A 580 -1.24 -26.67 15.03
CA LYS A 580 -2.32 -27.63 15.15
C LYS A 580 -2.73 -27.82 16.61
N THR A 581 -3.97 -28.27 16.80
CA THR A 581 -4.46 -28.73 18.10
C THR A 581 -4.10 -30.18 18.29
N LEU A 582 -3.59 -30.49 19.47
CA LEU A 582 -3.24 -31.83 19.89
C LEU A 582 -4.45 -32.43 20.59
N ILE A 583 -4.80 -33.67 20.24
CA ILE A 583 -5.90 -34.40 20.87
C ILE A 583 -5.31 -35.51 21.71
N TYR A 584 -5.55 -35.46 23.02
CA TYR A 584 -5.14 -36.47 23.97
C TYR A 584 -6.35 -37.26 24.40
N ARG A 585 -6.43 -38.50 23.94
CA ARG A 585 -7.50 -39.41 24.32
C ARG A 585 -7.15 -40.13 25.60
N CYS A 586 -7.95 -39.92 26.63
CA CYS A 586 -7.93 -40.76 27.82
C CYS A 586 -8.99 -41.85 27.70
N ARG A 587 -8.61 -43.09 27.99
CA ARG A 587 -9.55 -44.18 28.27
C ARG A 587 -9.45 -44.57 29.73
N PHE A 588 -10.59 -44.79 30.37
CA PHE A 588 -10.66 -45.15 31.78
C PHE A 588 -11.70 -46.26 32.04
N ASN A 589 -11.53 -46.95 33.16
CA ASN A 589 -12.50 -47.87 33.73
C ASN A 589 -12.71 -47.48 35.19
N ALA A 590 -13.96 -47.31 35.63
CA ALA A 590 -14.28 -46.98 37.02
C ALA A 590 -14.09 -48.17 38.01
N GLY A 591 -13.83 -49.38 37.50
CA GLY A 591 -13.82 -50.62 38.29
C GLY A 591 -15.22 -51.20 38.54
N GLY A 592 -16.24 -50.74 37.79
CA GLY A 592 -17.64 -51.15 37.88
C GLY A 592 -18.61 -49.96 37.90
N SER A 593 -19.86 -50.19 37.49
CA SER A 593 -20.94 -49.19 37.42
C SER A 593 -21.20 -48.44 38.72
N ASN A 594 -21.09 -49.13 39.87
CA ASN A 594 -21.32 -48.55 41.20
C ASN A 594 -20.22 -47.56 41.64
N ASN A 595 -19.11 -47.48 40.91
CA ASN A 595 -17.99 -46.60 41.23
C ASN A 595 -18.03 -45.27 40.47
N TYR A 596 -19.12 -44.99 39.74
CA TYR A 596 -19.41 -43.64 39.25
C TYR A 596 -19.98 -42.76 40.37
N PRO A 597 -19.77 -41.43 40.33
CA PRO A 597 -19.17 -40.69 39.22
C PRO A 597 -17.63 -40.78 39.16
N VAL A 598 -17.10 -40.57 37.95
CA VAL A 598 -15.68 -40.33 37.73
C VAL A 598 -15.44 -38.83 37.67
N VAL A 599 -14.51 -38.35 38.48
CA VAL A 599 -14.14 -36.93 38.56
C VAL A 599 -12.78 -36.72 37.91
N ILE A 600 -12.71 -35.75 37.00
CA ILE A 600 -11.50 -35.30 36.34
C ILE A 600 -11.12 -33.95 36.95
N THR A 601 -9.89 -33.78 37.43
CA THR A 601 -9.39 -32.56 38.10
C THR A 601 -8.07 -32.09 37.49
N TRP A 602 -7.88 -30.77 37.34
CA TRP A 602 -6.66 -30.16 36.82
C TRP A 602 -6.43 -28.74 37.34
N ASP A 603 -5.20 -28.24 37.26
CA ASP A 603 -4.88 -26.83 37.53
C ASP A 603 -4.75 -26.03 36.21
N PRO A 604 -5.64 -25.06 35.93
CA PRO A 604 -5.58 -24.30 34.69
C PRO A 604 -4.34 -23.40 34.56
N ASN A 605 -3.65 -23.09 35.67
CA ASN A 605 -2.43 -22.28 35.67
C ASN A 605 -1.20 -23.07 35.21
N GLN A 606 -1.28 -24.40 35.16
CA GLN A 606 -0.22 -25.23 34.62
C GLN A 606 -0.11 -25.11 33.09
N PHE A 607 -1.16 -24.63 32.41
CA PHE A 607 -1.20 -24.43 30.96
C PHE A 607 -0.87 -22.98 30.56
N PRO A 608 -0.12 -22.75 29.46
CA PRO A 608 0.26 -21.40 29.01
C PRO A 608 -0.93 -20.44 28.90
N ALA A 609 -0.76 -19.20 29.37
CA ALA A 609 -1.79 -18.17 29.25
C ALA A 609 -2.17 -17.97 27.77
N GLY A 610 -3.46 -18.12 27.46
CA GLY A 610 -3.99 -18.06 26.09
C GLY A 610 -4.04 -19.40 25.33
N ALA A 611 -3.49 -20.49 25.87
CA ALA A 611 -3.73 -21.83 25.32
C ALA A 611 -5.19 -22.24 25.58
N GLN A 612 -5.82 -22.83 24.58
CA GLN A 612 -7.19 -23.34 24.70
C GLN A 612 -7.18 -24.80 25.11
N LEU A 613 -8.07 -25.14 26.02
CA LEU A 613 -8.17 -26.43 26.68
C LEU A 613 -9.62 -26.86 26.65
N TYR A 614 -9.94 -27.88 25.86
CA TYR A 614 -11.29 -28.37 25.74
C TYR A 614 -11.37 -29.84 26.13
N LEU A 615 -12.18 -30.15 27.13
CA LEU A 615 -12.45 -31.51 27.56
C LEU A 615 -13.79 -31.93 26.98
N ARG A 616 -13.84 -33.04 26.23
CA ARG A 616 -15.08 -33.53 25.59
C ARG A 616 -15.17 -35.04 25.53
N ASP A 617 -16.36 -35.54 25.24
CA ASP A 617 -16.54 -36.94 24.83
C ASP A 617 -15.92 -37.21 23.44
N ILE A 618 -15.77 -38.49 23.13
CA ILE A 618 -15.12 -38.97 21.89
C ILE A 618 -15.97 -38.78 20.62
N ASP A 619 -17.27 -38.47 20.75
CA ASP A 619 -18.19 -38.15 19.66
C ASP A 619 -18.26 -36.63 19.41
N ASN A 620 -17.11 -35.95 19.52
CA ASN A 620 -16.94 -34.52 19.29
C ASN A 620 -17.81 -33.61 20.17
N GLY A 621 -18.03 -33.98 21.42
CA GLY A 621 -18.71 -33.13 22.40
C GLY A 621 -20.23 -33.21 22.37
N LYS A 622 -20.79 -34.25 21.72
CA LYS A 622 -22.23 -34.48 21.61
C LYS A 622 -22.89 -34.80 22.95
N LEU A 623 -22.18 -35.52 23.83
CA LEU A 623 -22.65 -35.89 25.17
C LEU A 623 -22.19 -34.87 26.21
N PHE A 624 -20.93 -34.44 26.14
CA PHE A 624 -20.41 -33.33 26.95
C PHE A 624 -19.19 -32.69 26.32
N GLY A 625 -19.05 -31.39 26.54
CA GLY A 625 -17.86 -30.65 26.19
C GLY A 625 -17.77 -29.36 27.01
N LEU A 626 -16.57 -29.00 27.45
CA LEU A 626 -16.36 -27.80 28.25
C LEU A 626 -14.94 -27.23 28.12
N ASP A 627 -14.86 -25.91 28.28
CA ASP A 627 -13.58 -25.22 28.43
C ASP A 627 -13.01 -25.48 29.82
N MET A 628 -11.87 -26.14 29.85
CA MET A 628 -11.21 -26.56 31.08
C MET A 628 -10.81 -25.37 31.98
N ARG A 629 -10.67 -24.15 31.44
CA ARG A 629 -10.36 -22.95 32.23
C ARG A 629 -11.57 -22.40 32.98
N THR A 630 -12.78 -22.66 32.49
CA THR A 630 -14.04 -22.11 33.05
C THR A 630 -14.88 -23.17 33.77
N ALA A 631 -14.39 -24.40 33.85
CA ALA A 631 -15.05 -25.50 34.57
C ALA A 631 -15.24 -25.20 36.07
N THR A 632 -15.94 -26.09 36.76
CA THR A 632 -16.24 -26.00 38.20
C THR A 632 -14.96 -25.74 38.99
N GLN A 633 -14.91 -24.63 39.71
CA GLN A 633 -13.77 -24.27 40.55
C GLN A 633 -13.83 -24.99 41.89
N ASN A 634 -12.73 -25.63 42.27
CA ASN A 634 -12.55 -26.23 43.57
C ASN A 634 -11.96 -25.20 44.56
N PRO A 635 -12.10 -25.40 45.89
CA PRO A 635 -11.59 -24.47 46.91
C PRO A 635 -10.07 -24.23 46.87
N ASP A 636 -9.32 -25.18 46.31
CA ASP A 636 -7.85 -25.12 46.16
C ASP A 636 -7.41 -24.39 44.88
N GLY A 637 -8.34 -23.83 44.10
CA GLY A 637 -8.06 -23.14 42.84
C GLY A 637 -8.00 -24.05 41.62
N THR A 638 -8.06 -25.38 41.78
CA THR A 638 -8.15 -26.33 40.67
C THR A 638 -9.54 -26.30 40.02
N ARG A 639 -9.67 -26.97 38.88
CA ARG A 639 -10.89 -27.10 38.09
C ARG A 639 -11.28 -28.57 37.99
N SER A 640 -12.57 -28.86 37.91
CA SER A 640 -13.04 -30.24 37.79
C SER A 640 -14.27 -30.43 36.90
N TYR A 641 -14.42 -31.65 36.38
CA TYR A 641 -15.61 -32.13 35.68
C TYR A 641 -16.01 -33.53 36.17
N THR A 642 -17.32 -33.79 36.23
CA THR A 642 -17.88 -35.04 36.78
C THR A 642 -18.62 -35.81 35.69
N ILE A 643 -18.11 -36.98 35.32
CA ILE A 643 -18.76 -37.94 34.43
C ILE A 643 -19.66 -38.85 35.29
N ARG A 644 -20.96 -38.83 35.02
CA ARG A 644 -21.98 -39.60 35.75
C ARG A 644 -22.53 -40.79 34.96
N ASP A 645 -22.51 -40.71 33.63
CA ASP A 645 -22.98 -41.78 32.76
C ASP A 645 -21.94 -42.89 32.68
N GLU A 646 -22.33 -44.10 33.11
CA GLU A 646 -21.46 -45.27 33.12
C GLU A 646 -20.99 -45.72 31.74
N LYS A 647 -21.72 -45.32 30.68
CA LYS A 647 -21.39 -45.65 29.28
C LYS A 647 -20.21 -44.85 28.75
N ILE A 648 -19.83 -43.76 29.41
CA ILE A 648 -18.70 -42.93 29.02
C ILE A 648 -17.45 -43.50 29.69
N THR A 649 -16.61 -44.17 28.89
CA THR A 649 -15.33 -44.76 29.36
C THR A 649 -14.10 -44.12 28.72
N ALA A 650 -14.31 -43.01 28.00
CA ALA A 650 -13.25 -42.28 27.32
C ALA A 650 -13.61 -40.80 27.17
N PHE A 651 -12.59 -39.96 27.12
CA PHE A 651 -12.71 -38.54 26.82
C PHE A 651 -11.50 -38.06 26.03
N ASP A 652 -11.68 -36.99 25.28
CA ASP A 652 -10.61 -36.29 24.57
C ASP A 652 -10.33 -34.96 25.27
N ILE A 653 -9.05 -34.65 25.48
CA ILE A 653 -8.60 -33.30 25.76
C ILE A 653 -7.99 -32.73 24.49
N GLU A 654 -8.54 -31.63 24.04
CA GLU A 654 -8.00 -30.84 22.95
C GLU A 654 -7.17 -29.71 23.53
N TYR A 655 -5.90 -29.69 23.17
CA TYR A 655 -4.95 -28.67 23.58
C TYR A 655 -4.50 -27.88 22.35
N THR A 656 -4.79 -26.58 22.35
CA THR A 656 -4.36 -25.64 21.30
C THR A 656 -3.34 -24.65 21.88
N PRO A 657 -2.12 -24.53 21.33
CA PRO A 657 -1.16 -23.52 21.74
C PRO A 657 -1.70 -22.10 21.60
N ALA A 658 -1.19 -21.15 22.39
CA ALA A 658 -1.67 -19.77 22.54
C ALA A 658 -1.55 -18.84 21.30
N ARG A 659 -1.48 -19.38 20.08
CA ARG A 659 -1.09 -18.66 18.85
C ARG A 659 -2.16 -18.57 17.76
N ALA A 660 -3.20 -19.38 17.81
CA ALA A 660 -4.18 -19.45 16.76
C ALA A 660 -5.35 -18.49 17.03
N THR A 661 -5.06 -17.19 16.99
CA THR A 661 -6.09 -16.16 17.00
C THR A 661 -6.24 -15.55 15.61
N ARG A 662 -7.48 -15.27 15.23
CA ARG A 662 -7.82 -14.52 14.01
C ARG A 662 -8.75 -13.39 14.38
N THR A 663 -8.41 -12.20 13.92
CA THR A 663 -9.28 -11.04 14.06
C THR A 663 -10.22 -10.98 12.87
N SER A 664 -11.47 -10.63 13.14
CA SER A 664 -12.46 -10.34 12.11
C SER A 664 -13.06 -8.97 12.41
N ASP A 665 -12.95 -8.07 11.44
CA ASP A 665 -13.58 -6.75 11.51
C ASP A 665 -15.03 -6.88 11.03
N LEU A 666 -15.96 -6.50 11.89
CA LEU A 666 -17.39 -6.64 11.69
C LEU A 666 -18.01 -5.25 11.62
N GLU A 667 -18.78 -5.01 10.57
CA GLU A 667 -19.48 -3.75 10.38
C GLU A 667 -20.82 -3.74 11.13
N LYS A 668 -21.35 -2.54 11.40
CA LYS A 668 -22.72 -2.40 11.91
C LYS A 668 -23.70 -2.97 10.87
N GLY A 669 -24.55 -3.92 11.27
CA GLY A 669 -25.49 -4.59 10.37
C GLY A 669 -25.09 -6.04 10.09
N TRP A 670 -25.49 -6.56 8.94
CA TRP A 670 -25.33 -7.96 8.56
C TRP A 670 -23.96 -8.23 7.95
N ASN A 671 -23.22 -9.15 8.55
CA ASN A 671 -21.89 -9.58 8.11
C ASN A 671 -21.96 -11.04 7.66
N PHE A 672 -21.28 -11.37 6.56
CA PHE A 672 -21.18 -12.74 6.07
C PHE A 672 -19.84 -13.34 6.47
N VAL A 673 -19.88 -14.13 7.52
CA VAL A 673 -18.71 -14.63 8.25
C VAL A 673 -18.62 -16.15 8.13
N SER A 674 -17.46 -16.69 8.43
CA SER A 674 -17.29 -18.12 8.70
C SER A 674 -16.33 -18.27 9.87
N LEU A 675 -16.12 -19.51 10.32
CA LEU A 675 -15.13 -19.80 11.33
C LEU A 675 -13.73 -19.86 10.67
N PRO A 676 -12.86 -18.84 10.84
CA PRO A 676 -11.50 -18.88 10.29
C PRO A 676 -10.63 -19.91 11.00
N VAL A 677 -11.03 -20.30 12.21
CA VAL A 677 -10.40 -21.26 13.09
C VAL A 677 -11.51 -22.12 13.69
N ARG A 678 -11.22 -23.32 14.18
CA ARG A 678 -12.20 -24.10 14.94
C ARG A 678 -12.16 -23.67 16.42
N PRO A 679 -13.12 -22.90 16.93
CA PRO A 679 -13.12 -22.50 18.34
C PRO A 679 -13.40 -23.71 19.24
N SER A 680 -13.01 -23.62 20.52
CA SER A 680 -13.32 -24.64 21.54
C SER A 680 -14.82 -24.75 21.80
N ASN A 681 -15.54 -23.65 21.67
CA ASN A 681 -17.00 -23.60 21.72
C ASN A 681 -17.52 -22.98 20.42
N ASN A 682 -18.36 -23.70 19.70
CA ASN A 682 -18.93 -23.29 18.43
C ASN A 682 -20.37 -22.74 18.54
N ASP A 683 -20.89 -22.56 19.75
CA ASP A 683 -22.08 -21.75 19.98
C ASP A 683 -21.82 -20.32 19.53
N TYR A 684 -22.66 -19.82 18.63
CA TYR A 684 -22.47 -18.50 18.05
C TYR A 684 -22.46 -17.37 19.07
N ARG A 685 -23.11 -17.52 20.24
CA ARG A 685 -23.12 -16.52 21.32
C ARG A 685 -21.79 -16.46 22.05
N GLN A 686 -20.98 -17.52 21.97
CA GLN A 686 -19.62 -17.54 22.52
C GLN A 686 -18.60 -17.02 21.49
N VAL A 687 -18.80 -17.37 20.22
CA VAL A 687 -17.92 -16.91 19.13
C VAL A 687 -18.18 -15.44 18.78
N TYR A 688 -19.43 -15.01 18.80
CA TYR A 688 -19.92 -13.68 18.43
C TYR A 688 -20.83 -13.10 19.53
N PRO A 689 -20.29 -12.73 20.70
CA PRO A 689 -21.07 -12.41 21.90
C PRO A 689 -21.97 -11.17 21.78
N ASN A 690 -21.64 -10.24 20.88
CA ASN A 690 -22.45 -9.04 20.65
C ASN A 690 -23.37 -9.15 19.42
N ALA A 691 -23.58 -10.37 18.89
CA ALA A 691 -24.53 -10.60 17.81
C ALA A 691 -25.96 -10.20 18.25
N GLN A 692 -26.69 -9.53 17.36
CA GLN A 692 -28.03 -8.99 17.62
C GLN A 692 -29.12 -9.79 16.91
N GLY A 693 -30.16 -10.15 17.67
CA GLY A 693 -31.53 -10.24 17.16
C GLY A 693 -31.90 -11.46 16.32
N THR A 694 -30.99 -12.35 15.96
CA THR A 694 -31.30 -13.58 15.21
C THR A 694 -30.20 -14.64 15.32
N THR A 695 -30.58 -15.92 15.28
CA THR A 695 -29.68 -17.06 15.07
C THR A 695 -28.93 -16.92 13.73
N PRO A 696 -27.64 -17.29 13.65
CA PRO A 696 -26.87 -17.25 12.40
C PRO A 696 -27.56 -18.01 11.27
N ILE A 697 -27.48 -17.47 10.06
CA ILE A 697 -28.22 -17.97 8.90
C ILE A 697 -27.25 -18.45 7.82
N LYS A 698 -27.42 -19.69 7.36
CA LYS A 698 -26.73 -20.25 6.18
C LYS A 698 -27.72 -20.43 5.03
N PHE A 699 -27.23 -20.75 3.83
CA PHE A 699 -28.08 -21.06 2.68
C PHE A 699 -27.66 -22.37 2.03
N SER A 700 -28.61 -23.27 1.83
CA SER A 700 -28.48 -24.50 1.03
C SER A 700 -29.86 -25.05 0.72
N MET A 701 -29.97 -25.96 -0.27
CA MET A 701 -31.26 -26.51 -0.74
C MET A 701 -32.28 -25.42 -1.12
N ASP A 702 -31.79 -24.33 -1.71
CA ASP A 702 -32.60 -23.16 -2.09
C ASP A 702 -33.37 -22.46 -0.94
N ILE A 703 -32.95 -22.68 0.31
CA ILE A 703 -33.56 -22.06 1.49
C ILE A 703 -32.52 -21.49 2.47
N TYR A 704 -32.88 -20.39 3.14
CA TYR A 704 -32.14 -19.87 4.28
C TYR A 704 -32.47 -20.67 5.54
N GLN A 705 -31.45 -21.11 6.27
CA GLN A 705 -31.58 -22.01 7.43
C GLN A 705 -30.84 -21.42 8.63
N ALA A 706 -31.50 -21.41 9.80
CA ALA A 706 -30.91 -20.96 11.05
C ALA A 706 -30.10 -22.08 11.71
N GLU A 707 -28.91 -21.77 12.24
CA GLU A 707 -28.07 -22.73 12.96
C GLU A 707 -27.34 -22.04 14.13
N GLU A 708 -27.54 -22.54 15.35
CA GLU A 708 -26.89 -21.98 16.54
C GLU A 708 -25.43 -22.47 16.71
N GLN A 709 -25.16 -23.67 16.20
CA GLN A 709 -23.87 -24.34 16.33
C GLN A 709 -23.08 -24.16 15.05
N LEU A 710 -22.12 -23.25 15.07
CA LEU A 710 -21.32 -22.91 13.91
C LEU A 710 -20.42 -24.08 13.52
N ARG A 711 -20.19 -24.24 12.22
CA ARG A 711 -19.34 -25.30 11.65
C ARG A 711 -18.23 -24.71 10.81
N VAL A 712 -17.04 -25.28 10.98
CA VAL A 712 -15.89 -25.01 10.12
C VAL A 712 -16.28 -25.31 8.67
N GLY A 713 -15.87 -24.44 7.74
CA GLY A 713 -16.18 -24.58 6.33
C GLY A 713 -17.61 -24.25 5.92
N THR A 714 -18.46 -23.74 6.82
CA THR A 714 -19.77 -23.17 6.49
C THR A 714 -19.76 -21.65 6.66
N GLY A 715 -20.42 -20.94 5.75
CA GLY A 715 -20.62 -19.49 5.83
C GLY A 715 -21.95 -19.14 6.49
N TYR A 716 -21.96 -18.11 7.33
CA TYR A 716 -23.12 -17.66 8.11
C TYR A 716 -23.29 -16.14 8.03
N PHE A 717 -24.53 -15.70 7.95
CA PHE A 717 -24.89 -14.31 8.16
C PHE A 717 -25.17 -14.05 9.64
N ILE A 718 -24.50 -13.04 10.20
CA ILE A 718 -24.65 -12.62 11.59
C ILE A 718 -24.77 -11.10 11.65
N ARG A 719 -25.71 -10.58 12.45
CA ARG A 719 -25.97 -9.15 12.58
C ARG A 719 -25.30 -8.56 13.82
N PHE A 720 -24.70 -7.38 13.69
CA PHE A 720 -24.08 -6.66 14.79
C PHE A 720 -24.71 -5.26 14.97
N PRO A 721 -24.87 -4.78 16.22
CA PRO A 721 -25.51 -3.49 16.49
C PRO A 721 -24.57 -2.29 16.24
N ARG A 722 -23.26 -2.54 16.19
CA ARG A 722 -22.19 -1.56 15.98
C ARG A 722 -20.99 -2.21 15.31
N LYS A 723 -20.10 -1.39 14.75
CA LYS A 723 -18.80 -1.85 14.26
C LYS A 723 -17.95 -2.35 15.42
N GLU A 724 -17.31 -3.50 15.27
CA GLU A 724 -16.39 -4.06 16.25
C GLU A 724 -15.38 -5.01 15.61
N THR A 725 -14.22 -5.16 16.23
CA THR A 725 -13.23 -6.18 15.87
C THR A 725 -13.30 -7.28 16.90
N ILE A 726 -13.65 -8.49 16.48
CA ILE A 726 -13.64 -9.67 17.34
C ILE A 726 -12.35 -10.46 17.15
N THR A 727 -11.93 -11.16 18.19
CA THR A 727 -10.83 -12.13 18.11
C THR A 727 -11.40 -13.51 18.34
N ILE A 728 -11.37 -14.35 17.31
CA ILE A 728 -11.74 -15.76 17.41
C ILE A 728 -10.47 -16.56 17.64
N SER A 729 -10.41 -17.23 18.77
CA SER A 729 -9.33 -18.15 19.14
C SER A 729 -9.79 -19.57 18.84
N GLY A 730 -8.97 -20.37 18.16
CA GLY A 730 -9.35 -21.71 17.74
C GLY A 730 -8.27 -22.44 16.96
N ILE A 731 -8.50 -23.68 16.59
CA ILE A 731 -7.60 -24.50 15.75
C ILE A 731 -7.46 -23.89 14.35
N LEU A 732 -6.24 -23.74 13.82
CA LEU A 732 -6.10 -23.34 12.43
C LEU A 732 -6.68 -24.42 11.49
N VAL A 733 -7.58 -24.00 10.61
CA VAL A 733 -8.21 -24.79 9.56
C VAL A 733 -7.41 -24.54 8.28
N THR A 734 -6.49 -25.44 7.92
CA THR A 734 -5.70 -25.35 6.67
C THR A 734 -6.24 -26.26 5.57
N ARG A 735 -7.20 -27.12 5.90
CA ARG A 735 -7.89 -28.02 4.99
C ARG A 735 -9.33 -28.25 5.48
N ILE A 736 -10.27 -28.32 4.55
CA ILE A 736 -11.66 -28.78 4.72
C ILE A 736 -11.89 -29.88 3.69
N ASP A 737 -12.49 -30.99 4.12
CA ASP A 737 -12.92 -32.10 3.27
C ASP A 737 -13.93 -32.99 4.02
N LYS A 738 -14.41 -34.03 3.35
CA LYS A 738 -15.40 -34.97 3.91
C LYS A 738 -14.92 -35.70 5.18
N ASP A 739 -13.61 -35.86 5.37
CA ASP A 739 -13.04 -36.71 6.43
C ASP A 739 -12.78 -35.88 7.71
N LEU A 740 -12.36 -34.62 7.56
CA LEU A 740 -11.98 -33.75 8.68
C LEU A 740 -13.09 -32.77 9.08
N TYR A 741 -13.75 -32.14 8.10
CA TYR A 741 -14.80 -31.14 8.30
C TYR A 741 -15.91 -31.34 7.26
N PRO A 742 -16.77 -32.36 7.43
CA PRO A 742 -17.77 -32.70 6.43
C PRO A 742 -18.81 -31.59 6.27
N VAL A 743 -18.63 -30.77 5.24
CA VAL A 743 -19.57 -29.72 4.83
C VAL A 743 -20.31 -30.22 3.60
N HIS A 744 -21.54 -30.67 3.82
CA HIS A 744 -22.39 -31.16 2.76
C HIS A 744 -22.96 -29.99 1.93
N VAL A 745 -22.84 -30.10 0.60
CA VAL A 745 -23.28 -29.11 -0.38
C VAL A 745 -24.22 -29.77 -1.39
N TYR A 746 -25.15 -28.99 -1.92
CA TYR A 746 -26.23 -29.45 -2.79
C TYR A 746 -26.17 -28.79 -4.17
N GLY A 747 -26.95 -29.30 -5.13
CA GLY A 747 -27.18 -28.56 -6.39
C GLY A 747 -27.78 -27.17 -6.11
N GLY A 748 -27.37 -26.17 -6.90
CA GLY A 748 -27.77 -24.78 -6.67
C GLY A 748 -26.78 -24.02 -5.77
N TRP A 749 -27.26 -22.96 -5.13
CA TRP A 749 -26.44 -22.09 -4.29
C TRP A 749 -26.22 -22.67 -2.90
N ASN A 750 -24.98 -22.57 -2.40
CA ASN A 750 -24.58 -23.01 -1.07
C ASN A 750 -23.70 -21.97 -0.39
N THR A 751 -23.81 -21.83 0.92
CA THR A 751 -22.88 -21.05 1.74
C THR A 751 -21.76 -21.93 2.28
N VAL A 752 -20.53 -21.58 1.94
CA VAL A 752 -19.30 -22.24 2.40
C VAL A 752 -18.40 -21.25 3.16
N GLY A 753 -17.48 -21.79 3.94
CA GLY A 753 -16.56 -21.05 4.80
C GLY A 753 -15.12 -21.07 4.31
N SER A 754 -14.29 -20.30 5.01
CA SER A 754 -12.88 -20.09 4.69
C SER A 754 -11.93 -21.00 5.49
N LEU A 755 -10.67 -21.03 5.06
CA LEU A 755 -9.54 -21.54 5.83
C LEU A 755 -8.95 -20.44 6.74
N SER A 756 -8.00 -20.80 7.60
CA SER A 756 -7.26 -19.86 8.46
C SER A 756 -6.23 -19.00 7.74
N VAL A 757 -5.95 -19.34 6.49
CA VAL A 757 -5.04 -18.63 5.59
C VAL A 757 -5.79 -18.31 4.30
N PRO A 758 -5.47 -17.19 3.63
CA PRO A 758 -6.09 -16.88 2.37
C PRO A 758 -5.75 -17.92 1.30
N VAL A 759 -6.74 -18.31 0.50
CA VAL A 759 -6.57 -19.28 -0.59
C VAL A 759 -7.32 -18.78 -1.83
N THR A 760 -6.75 -18.99 -3.01
CA THR A 760 -7.37 -18.60 -4.29
C THR A 760 -8.55 -19.52 -4.63
N VAL A 761 -9.56 -18.99 -5.34
CA VAL A 761 -10.82 -19.71 -5.62
C VAL A 761 -10.67 -20.92 -6.54
N ASP A 762 -9.54 -21.06 -7.23
CA ASP A 762 -9.16 -22.23 -8.04
C ASP A 762 -8.85 -23.47 -7.18
N LYS A 763 -8.53 -23.29 -5.89
CA LYS A 763 -8.30 -24.38 -4.94
C LYS A 763 -9.58 -24.89 -4.28
N MET A 764 -10.73 -24.28 -4.58
CA MET A 764 -12.04 -24.78 -4.16
C MET A 764 -12.42 -25.96 -5.05
N ASP A 765 -12.56 -27.13 -4.43
CA ASP A 765 -12.88 -28.41 -5.05
C ASP A 765 -14.04 -29.08 -4.30
N PHE A 766 -14.52 -30.21 -4.81
CA PHE A 766 -15.62 -30.96 -4.19
C PHE A 766 -15.37 -32.46 -4.27
N GLN A 767 -15.85 -33.17 -3.26
CA GLN A 767 -15.80 -34.63 -3.21
C GLN A 767 -17.19 -35.20 -3.45
N ALA A 768 -17.23 -36.36 -4.11
CA ALA A 768 -18.44 -37.13 -4.32
C ALA A 768 -19.10 -37.56 -2.99
N LEU A 769 -20.43 -37.60 -2.97
CA LEU A 769 -21.22 -38.13 -1.84
C LEU A 769 -20.91 -39.61 -1.58
N ASN A 770 -20.72 -40.40 -2.64
CA ASN A 770 -20.40 -41.82 -2.63
C ASN A 770 -19.70 -42.22 -3.94
N ASN A 771 -19.26 -43.48 -4.06
CA ASN A 771 -18.54 -43.96 -5.25
C ASN A 771 -19.39 -44.01 -6.55
N GLN A 772 -20.68 -43.71 -6.49
CA GLN A 772 -21.62 -43.78 -7.62
C GLN A 772 -22.02 -42.40 -8.14
N THR A 773 -21.79 -41.33 -7.37
CA THR A 773 -22.17 -39.96 -7.70
C THR A 773 -20.92 -39.18 -8.11
N PRO A 774 -20.86 -38.53 -9.28
CA PRO A 774 -19.72 -37.70 -9.63
C PRO A 774 -19.58 -36.52 -8.66
N ALA A 775 -18.35 -36.05 -8.42
CA ALA A 775 -18.11 -34.85 -7.63
C ALA A 775 -18.75 -33.63 -8.31
N PRO A 776 -19.48 -32.77 -7.56
CA PRO A 776 -20.16 -31.62 -8.14
C PRO A 776 -19.15 -30.59 -8.66
N GLN A 777 -19.56 -29.87 -9.70
CA GLN A 777 -18.75 -28.84 -10.36
C GLN A 777 -19.33 -27.46 -10.12
N ARG A 778 -18.44 -26.48 -9.97
CA ARG A 778 -18.80 -25.07 -9.80
C ARG A 778 -19.35 -24.49 -11.11
N LEU A 779 -20.50 -23.83 -11.04
CA LEU A 779 -21.21 -23.25 -12.19
C LEU A 779 -21.00 -21.74 -12.38
N SER A 780 -20.54 -21.03 -11.36
CA SER A 780 -20.39 -19.56 -11.38
C SER A 780 -19.16 -19.10 -10.58
N GLY A 781 -18.96 -17.79 -10.49
CA GLY A 781 -18.01 -17.19 -9.57
C GLY A 781 -18.31 -17.51 -8.10
N VAL A 782 -17.32 -17.22 -7.25
CA VAL A 782 -17.48 -17.30 -5.79
C VAL A 782 -17.80 -15.91 -5.29
N PHE A 783 -18.84 -15.77 -4.46
CA PHE A 783 -19.29 -14.46 -3.99
C PHE A 783 -19.17 -14.34 -2.48
N THR A 784 -18.72 -13.20 -1.99
CA THR A 784 -18.90 -12.80 -0.58
C THR A 784 -19.99 -11.74 -0.48
N TYR A 785 -20.33 -11.33 0.74
CA TYR A 785 -21.27 -10.25 1.00
C TYR A 785 -20.63 -9.25 1.96
N LEU A 786 -20.60 -7.99 1.54
CA LEU A 786 -20.08 -6.88 2.33
C LEU A 786 -21.24 -6.00 2.79
N THR A 787 -21.30 -5.68 4.08
CA THR A 787 -22.39 -4.89 4.68
C THR A 787 -22.67 -3.59 3.94
N ASN A 788 -21.61 -2.94 3.44
CA ASN A 788 -21.70 -1.66 2.73
C ASN A 788 -21.79 -1.78 1.21
N GLN A 789 -21.65 -2.99 0.64
CA GLN A 789 -21.61 -3.16 -0.83
C GLN A 789 -22.50 -4.27 -1.39
N GLY A 790 -23.13 -5.08 -0.54
CA GLY A 790 -23.89 -6.25 -0.99
C GLY A 790 -22.99 -7.38 -1.49
N TYR A 791 -23.48 -8.16 -2.45
CA TYR A 791 -22.74 -9.28 -3.03
C TYR A 791 -21.55 -8.82 -3.89
N ARG A 792 -20.40 -9.48 -3.70
CA ARG A 792 -19.17 -9.23 -4.46
C ARG A 792 -18.53 -10.53 -4.91
N GLU A 793 -18.26 -10.65 -6.21
CA GLU A 793 -17.46 -11.75 -6.74
C GLU A 793 -16.00 -11.61 -6.28
N VAL A 794 -15.37 -12.72 -5.90
CA VAL A 794 -14.00 -12.74 -5.38
C VAL A 794 -13.13 -13.74 -6.16
N SER A 795 -11.83 -13.46 -6.22
CA SER A 795 -10.80 -14.39 -6.70
C SER A 795 -10.03 -15.07 -5.55
N GLN A 796 -10.25 -14.61 -4.31
CA GLN A 796 -9.59 -15.12 -3.11
C GLN A 796 -10.61 -15.32 -1.98
N ILE A 797 -10.41 -16.40 -1.25
CA ILE A 797 -11.12 -16.80 -0.04
C ILE A 797 -10.26 -16.36 1.14
N ASP A 798 -10.69 -15.31 1.83
CA ASP A 798 -10.04 -14.73 3.00
C ASP A 798 -10.53 -15.41 4.28
N PRO A 799 -9.66 -15.55 5.30
CA PRO A 799 -10.05 -16.08 6.60
C PRO A 799 -11.17 -15.28 7.26
N GLY A 800 -12.19 -15.99 7.73
CA GLY A 800 -13.26 -15.49 8.59
C GLY A 800 -14.46 -14.95 7.82
N LYS A 801 -14.42 -14.95 6.50
CA LYS A 801 -15.53 -14.54 5.64
C LYS A 801 -16.35 -15.74 5.17
N GLY A 802 -17.64 -15.53 4.95
CA GLY A 802 -18.52 -16.47 4.29
C GLY A 802 -18.50 -16.29 2.77
N TYR A 803 -18.79 -17.37 2.05
CA TYR A 803 -18.83 -17.40 0.59
C TYR A 803 -20.04 -18.14 0.05
N PHE A 804 -20.57 -17.69 -1.08
CA PHE A 804 -21.57 -18.39 -1.90
C PHE A 804 -20.88 -19.09 -3.07
N VAL A 805 -21.29 -20.32 -3.32
CA VAL A 805 -20.89 -21.11 -4.47
C VAL A 805 -22.10 -21.79 -5.10
N LYS A 806 -22.19 -21.79 -6.43
CA LYS A 806 -23.24 -22.47 -7.18
C LYS A 806 -22.72 -23.78 -7.78
N LEU A 807 -23.44 -24.89 -7.57
CA LEU A 807 -23.03 -26.24 -7.97
C LEU A 807 -24.06 -26.93 -8.87
N ASN A 808 -23.63 -27.87 -9.69
CA ASN A 808 -24.49 -28.70 -10.55
C ASN A 808 -24.98 -30.01 -9.91
N GLY A 809 -24.59 -30.30 -8.67
CA GLY A 809 -24.90 -31.55 -7.97
C GLY A 809 -24.56 -31.48 -6.49
N GLU A 810 -24.66 -32.62 -5.79
CA GLU A 810 -24.41 -32.73 -4.35
C GLU A 810 -23.10 -33.46 -4.02
N GLY A 811 -22.53 -33.16 -2.85
CA GLY A 811 -21.25 -33.73 -2.40
C GLY A 811 -20.70 -33.02 -1.17
N PHE A 812 -19.39 -33.07 -0.97
CA PHE A 812 -18.71 -32.42 0.15
C PHE A 812 -17.77 -31.32 -0.34
N TYR A 813 -17.81 -30.17 0.32
CA TYR A 813 -16.87 -29.08 0.08
C TYR A 813 -15.45 -29.49 0.44
N LYS A 814 -14.50 -29.21 -0.45
CA LYS A 814 -13.08 -29.51 -0.27
C LYS A 814 -12.22 -28.29 -0.61
N ILE A 815 -11.32 -27.91 0.30
CA ILE A 815 -10.35 -26.83 0.05
C ILE A 815 -9.11 -27.06 0.91
N GLN A 816 -7.93 -26.75 0.38
CA GLN A 816 -6.64 -26.89 1.08
C GLN A 816 -5.70 -25.73 0.71
N ALA A 817 -4.90 -25.28 1.67
CA ALA A 817 -3.83 -24.31 1.43
C ALA A 817 -2.55 -24.97 0.88
N ASP A 818 -2.01 -24.46 -0.23
CA ASP A 818 -0.71 -24.85 -0.84
C ASP A 818 0.38 -23.78 -0.64
N VAL A 819 1.65 -24.18 -0.77
CA VAL A 819 2.85 -23.33 -0.60
C VAL A 819 3.14 -22.42 -1.81
N THR A 820 2.55 -22.67 -2.97
CA THR A 820 2.83 -21.94 -4.22
C THR A 820 1.63 -21.11 -4.69
N LYS A 821 1.87 -19.81 -4.92
CA LYS A 821 0.93 -18.88 -5.56
C LYS A 821 0.79 -19.25 -7.05
N SER A 822 -0.41 -19.61 -7.47
CA SER A 822 -0.88 -19.41 -8.84
C SER A 822 -1.89 -18.27 -8.85
N SER A 823 -1.61 -17.24 -9.64
CA SER A 823 -2.56 -16.17 -9.92
C SER A 823 -3.04 -16.34 -11.35
N GLU A 824 -4.30 -16.74 -11.52
CA GLU A 824 -5.03 -16.49 -12.76
C GLU A 824 -6.30 -15.69 -12.41
N GLY A 825 -6.24 -14.38 -12.65
CA GLY A 825 -7.37 -13.68 -13.24
C GLY A 825 -7.09 -13.60 -14.75
N VAL A 826 -8.00 -13.36 -15.67
CA VAL A 826 -9.25 -12.62 -15.68
C VAL A 826 -9.91 -13.00 -17.01
N THR A 827 -11.22 -13.32 -17.02
CA THR A 827 -12.00 -13.39 -18.29
C THR A 827 -13.24 -12.51 -18.27
N LYS A 828 -13.77 -12.15 -17.10
CA LYS A 828 -14.93 -11.24 -16.96
C LYS A 828 -14.57 -9.75 -17.01
N GLY A 829 -13.33 -9.38 -16.67
CA GLY A 829 -12.90 -7.98 -16.56
C GLY A 829 -13.04 -7.20 -17.87
N ASP A 830 -12.64 -7.81 -18.99
CA ASP A 830 -12.73 -7.19 -20.32
C ASP A 830 -14.19 -6.97 -20.75
N VAL A 831 -15.08 -7.91 -20.41
CA VAL A 831 -16.52 -7.81 -20.70
C VAL A 831 -17.13 -6.65 -19.92
N LEU A 832 -16.86 -6.56 -18.61
CA LEU A 832 -17.39 -5.49 -17.75
C LEU A 832 -16.83 -4.11 -18.13
N ALA A 833 -15.55 -4.03 -18.56
CA ALA A 833 -14.95 -2.79 -19.03
C ALA A 833 -15.62 -2.21 -20.29
N SER A 834 -16.27 -3.07 -21.08
CA SER A 834 -17.00 -2.67 -22.29
C SER A 834 -18.44 -2.18 -22.03
N CYS A 835 -18.96 -2.37 -20.81
CA CYS A 835 -20.33 -2.06 -20.42
C CYS A 835 -20.46 -0.65 -19.80
N ALA A 836 -21.66 -0.06 -19.87
CA ALA A 836 -22.02 1.07 -19.03
C ALA A 836 -22.25 0.57 -17.59
N SER A 837 -21.85 1.35 -16.60
CA SER A 837 -22.04 0.99 -15.18
C SER A 837 -23.14 1.83 -14.54
N VAL A 838 -23.92 1.20 -13.67
CA VAL A 838 -24.95 1.84 -12.84
C VAL A 838 -24.62 1.55 -11.38
N THR A 839 -24.15 2.57 -10.66
CA THR A 839 -23.90 2.51 -9.23
C THR A 839 -25.17 2.88 -8.49
N VAL A 840 -25.72 1.93 -7.74
CA VAL A 840 -26.84 2.15 -6.80
C VAL A 840 -26.25 2.50 -5.45
N ARG A 841 -26.43 3.74 -4.98
CA ARG A 841 -25.94 4.20 -3.67
C ARG A 841 -27.07 4.77 -2.82
N ASP A 842 -27.21 4.28 -1.59
CA ASP A 842 -28.24 4.71 -0.65
C ASP A 842 -27.78 5.85 0.28
N ASN A 843 -28.67 6.35 1.13
CA ASN A 843 -28.39 7.46 2.05
C ASN A 843 -27.51 7.06 3.25
N SER A 844 -27.32 5.76 3.48
CA SER A 844 -26.35 5.22 4.43
C SER A 844 -24.99 4.97 3.77
N GLU A 845 -24.80 5.51 2.56
CA GLU A 845 -23.60 5.44 1.75
C GLU A 845 -23.20 4.01 1.33
N ARG A 846 -24.14 3.06 1.38
CA ARG A 846 -23.93 1.70 0.87
C ARG A 846 -24.11 1.71 -0.64
N GLU A 847 -23.22 1.04 -1.37
CA GLU A 847 -23.21 1.09 -2.83
C GLU A 847 -22.91 -0.25 -3.50
N ASN A 848 -23.64 -0.55 -4.58
CA ASN A 848 -23.34 -1.68 -5.46
C ASN A 848 -23.27 -1.22 -6.92
N VAL A 849 -22.44 -1.88 -7.73
CA VAL A 849 -22.22 -1.54 -9.15
C VAL A 849 -22.77 -2.65 -10.03
N LEU A 850 -23.64 -2.27 -10.95
CA LEU A 850 -24.28 -3.14 -11.93
C LEU A 850 -23.89 -2.67 -13.34
N PHE A 851 -24.06 -3.53 -14.35
CA PHE A 851 -23.62 -3.23 -15.71
C PHE A 851 -24.70 -3.45 -16.76
N LEU A 852 -24.71 -2.57 -17.77
CA LEU A 852 -25.59 -2.62 -18.94
C LEU A 852 -24.73 -2.78 -20.20
N THR A 853 -25.04 -3.77 -21.03
CA THR A 853 -24.19 -4.17 -22.17
C THR A 853 -24.36 -3.33 -23.44
N GLU A 854 -25.32 -2.40 -23.47
CA GLU A 854 -25.63 -1.49 -24.61
C GLU A 854 -25.78 -2.21 -25.97
N GLY A 855 -26.19 -3.49 -25.98
CA GLY A 855 -26.41 -4.27 -27.20
C GLY A 855 -25.12 -4.64 -27.98
N ARG A 856 -23.94 -4.48 -27.38
CA ARG A 856 -22.66 -4.60 -28.13
C ARG A 856 -22.01 -5.97 -28.16
N ASN A 857 -22.56 -7.01 -27.53
CA ASN A 857 -22.05 -8.37 -27.61
C ASN A 857 -23.14 -9.38 -27.20
N ASN A 858 -23.15 -10.56 -27.82
CA ASN A 858 -23.98 -11.70 -27.39
C ASN A 858 -23.36 -12.30 -26.10
N ILE A 859 -23.50 -11.59 -24.97
CA ILE A 859 -22.96 -12.00 -23.67
C ILE A 859 -23.94 -12.98 -23.03
N ASP A 860 -23.44 -14.13 -22.61
CA ASP A 860 -24.20 -15.08 -21.79
C ASP A 860 -24.38 -14.49 -20.38
N VAL A 861 -25.50 -13.82 -20.16
CA VAL A 861 -25.84 -13.14 -18.90
C VAL A 861 -25.89 -14.10 -17.71
N ASN A 862 -26.10 -15.40 -17.97
CA ASN A 862 -26.15 -16.42 -16.92
C ASN A 862 -24.81 -16.56 -16.16
N GLN A 863 -23.68 -16.18 -16.77
CA GLN A 863 -22.37 -16.19 -16.11
C GLN A 863 -22.23 -15.11 -15.02
N PHE A 864 -23.15 -14.14 -14.99
CA PHE A 864 -23.17 -12.99 -14.07
C PHE A 864 -24.30 -13.10 -13.04
N GLU A 865 -24.91 -14.28 -12.91
CA GLU A 865 -25.92 -14.56 -11.91
C GLU A 865 -25.39 -14.29 -10.49
N LEU A 866 -26.19 -13.58 -9.70
CA LEU A 866 -25.92 -13.30 -8.30
C LEU A 866 -26.44 -14.43 -7.41
N PRO A 867 -25.88 -14.58 -6.19
CA PRO A 867 -26.46 -15.42 -5.15
C PRO A 867 -27.93 -15.08 -4.88
N PRO A 868 -28.66 -15.96 -4.16
CA PRO A 868 -30.06 -15.77 -3.81
C PRO A 868 -30.34 -14.39 -3.18
N THR A 869 -31.55 -13.89 -3.36
CA THR A 869 -31.94 -12.60 -2.77
C THR A 869 -31.84 -12.69 -1.26
N PRO A 870 -31.10 -11.77 -0.60
CA PRO A 870 -30.95 -11.82 0.84
C PRO A 870 -32.28 -11.44 1.53
N PRO A 871 -32.45 -11.75 2.82
CA PRO A 871 -33.64 -11.33 3.57
C PRO A 871 -33.99 -9.84 3.46
N MET A 872 -35.28 -9.51 3.64
CA MET A 872 -35.96 -8.28 3.18
C MET A 872 -35.41 -6.93 3.70
N ASP A 873 -34.45 -6.91 4.62
CA ASP A 873 -33.82 -5.70 5.18
C ASP A 873 -32.34 -5.54 4.81
N TRP A 874 -31.80 -6.45 4.00
CA TRP A 874 -30.37 -6.48 3.68
C TRP A 874 -30.14 -5.71 2.38
N PHE A 875 -29.05 -4.94 2.35
CA PHE A 875 -28.70 -4.13 1.20
C PHE A 875 -28.39 -5.03 0.01
N ASP A 876 -29.21 -4.92 -1.03
CA ASP A 876 -29.03 -5.65 -2.26
C ASP A 876 -29.58 -4.84 -3.43
N ALA A 877 -28.86 -4.86 -4.53
CA ALA A 877 -29.26 -4.26 -5.79
C ALA A 877 -28.89 -5.22 -6.92
N ARG A 878 -29.86 -5.54 -7.78
CA ARG A 878 -29.72 -6.52 -8.87
C ARG A 878 -30.71 -6.26 -9.99
N PHE A 879 -30.47 -6.83 -11.16
CA PHE A 879 -31.47 -6.84 -12.23
C PHE A 879 -32.54 -7.92 -11.99
N SER A 880 -33.70 -7.78 -12.67
CA SER A 880 -34.83 -8.70 -12.54
C SER A 880 -34.54 -10.14 -12.98
N ASN A 881 -33.51 -10.35 -13.79
CA ASN A 881 -33.00 -11.64 -14.23
C ASN A 881 -32.07 -12.33 -13.17
N ASN A 882 -31.98 -11.77 -11.96
CA ASN A 882 -31.12 -12.25 -10.87
C ASN A 882 -29.60 -12.13 -11.13
N SER A 883 -29.16 -11.22 -11.98
CA SER A 883 -27.73 -10.98 -12.25
C SER A 883 -27.31 -9.55 -11.92
N TYR A 884 -25.99 -9.29 -12.00
CA TYR A 884 -25.44 -7.94 -11.94
C TYR A 884 -25.13 -7.32 -13.31
N VAL A 885 -25.50 -8.01 -14.40
CA VAL A 885 -25.33 -7.57 -15.79
C VAL A 885 -26.62 -7.80 -16.56
N GLU A 886 -27.17 -6.80 -17.25
CA GLU A 886 -28.37 -6.99 -18.08
C GLU A 886 -28.12 -6.58 -19.53
N SER A 887 -28.70 -7.33 -20.45
CA SER A 887 -28.71 -7.02 -21.88
C SER A 887 -30.13 -6.64 -22.32
N GLY A 888 -30.30 -5.40 -22.73
CA GLY A 888 -31.57 -4.92 -23.29
C GLY A 888 -31.81 -3.44 -23.08
N ASP A 889 -32.68 -2.90 -23.92
CA ASP A 889 -33.06 -1.48 -23.89
C ASP A 889 -34.09 -1.16 -22.80
N ASN A 890 -34.43 -2.16 -21.97
CA ASN A 890 -35.49 -2.11 -20.98
C ASN A 890 -35.16 -2.95 -19.73
N ALA A 891 -34.07 -2.61 -19.04
CA ALA A 891 -33.60 -3.33 -17.86
C ALA A 891 -34.40 -2.92 -16.61
N THR A 892 -34.90 -3.89 -15.84
CA THR A 892 -35.55 -3.61 -14.55
C THR A 892 -34.56 -3.83 -13.41
N LEU A 893 -34.21 -2.75 -12.73
CA LEU A 893 -33.34 -2.73 -11.56
C LEU A 893 -34.19 -2.84 -10.29
N ARG A 894 -33.85 -3.76 -9.39
CA ARG A 894 -34.47 -3.94 -8.08
C ARG A 894 -33.46 -3.63 -7.00
N PHE A 895 -33.91 -3.00 -5.91
CA PHE A 895 -33.09 -2.79 -4.73
C PHE A 895 -33.92 -2.94 -3.46
N GLN A 896 -33.29 -3.46 -2.41
CA GLN A 896 -33.90 -3.72 -1.11
C GLN A 896 -32.93 -3.41 0.03
N GLY A 897 -33.46 -3.29 1.25
CA GLY A 897 -32.68 -2.95 2.44
C GLY A 897 -31.95 -1.61 2.34
N VAL A 898 -32.41 -0.71 1.46
CA VAL A 898 -31.83 0.62 1.20
C VAL A 898 -32.40 1.68 2.15
N THR A 899 -31.65 2.75 2.37
CA THR A 899 -32.16 3.98 3.02
C THR A 899 -32.28 5.10 1.99
N TYR A 900 -33.43 5.78 1.97
CA TYR A 900 -33.68 6.85 1.00
C TYR A 900 -33.07 8.18 1.47
N PRO A 901 -32.69 9.06 0.52
CA PRO A 901 -32.77 8.89 -0.93
C PRO A 901 -31.77 7.88 -1.51
N VAL A 902 -32.19 7.17 -2.56
CA VAL A 902 -31.34 6.27 -3.36
C VAL A 902 -30.88 7.00 -4.60
N SER A 903 -29.59 6.91 -4.92
CA SER A 903 -29.02 7.49 -6.14
C SER A 903 -28.55 6.41 -7.10
N LEU A 904 -28.79 6.65 -8.39
CA LEU A 904 -28.31 5.85 -9.50
C LEU A 904 -27.30 6.70 -10.27
N THR A 905 -26.03 6.34 -10.21
CA THR A 905 -24.96 7.03 -10.95
C THR A 905 -24.57 6.19 -12.15
N PHE A 906 -24.72 6.77 -13.34
CA PHE A 906 -24.37 6.14 -14.61
C PHE A 906 -22.99 6.62 -15.05
N ASN A 907 -22.10 5.69 -15.40
CA ASN A 907 -20.79 6.01 -15.98
C ASN A 907 -20.54 5.20 -17.25
N ASN A 908 -19.72 5.75 -18.15
CA ASN A 908 -19.37 5.16 -19.46
C ASN A 908 -20.59 4.86 -20.36
N ASN A 909 -21.68 5.58 -20.14
CA ASN A 909 -22.88 5.49 -20.95
C ASN A 909 -22.68 6.18 -22.30
N LYS A 910 -23.00 5.45 -23.37
CA LYS A 910 -22.94 5.94 -24.76
C LYS A 910 -24.33 6.24 -25.31
N ALA A 911 -25.37 5.80 -24.60
CA ALA A 911 -26.76 6.09 -24.89
C ALA A 911 -27.39 7.04 -23.84
N THR A 912 -28.62 7.46 -24.12
CA THR A 912 -29.43 8.19 -23.14
C THR A 912 -30.25 7.20 -22.32
N TYR A 913 -30.11 7.26 -21.00
CA TYR A 913 -30.84 6.43 -20.04
C TYR A 913 -31.98 7.20 -19.41
N THR A 914 -33.20 6.68 -19.53
CA THR A 914 -34.38 7.23 -18.85
C THR A 914 -34.82 6.27 -17.75
N VAL A 915 -34.77 6.73 -16.50
CA VAL A 915 -35.20 5.96 -15.33
C VAL A 915 -36.68 6.27 -15.09
N VAL A 916 -37.51 5.23 -15.13
CA VAL A 916 -38.95 5.33 -14.94
C VAL A 916 -39.44 4.43 -13.83
N GLU A 917 -40.54 4.82 -13.19
CA GLU A 917 -41.27 3.95 -12.26
C GLU A 917 -41.99 2.84 -13.04
N PRO A 918 -41.77 1.55 -12.72
CA PRO A 918 -42.23 0.46 -13.59
C PRO A 918 -43.75 0.31 -13.69
N LEU A 919 -44.48 0.69 -12.63
CA LEU A 919 -45.94 0.55 -12.56
C LEU A 919 -46.69 1.71 -13.23
N THR A 920 -46.19 2.94 -13.08
CA THR A 920 -46.87 4.16 -13.56
C THR A 920 -46.31 4.65 -14.89
N GLY A 921 -45.07 4.27 -15.24
CA GLY A 921 -44.34 4.82 -16.38
C GLY A 921 -43.83 6.24 -16.16
N ASN A 922 -44.01 6.82 -14.96
CA ASN A 922 -43.55 8.15 -14.63
C ASN A 922 -42.03 8.25 -14.72
N VAL A 923 -41.52 9.28 -15.38
CA VAL A 923 -40.08 9.55 -15.48
C VAL A 923 -39.57 10.09 -14.16
N ILE A 924 -38.59 9.39 -13.57
CA ILE A 924 -37.90 9.80 -12.34
C ILE A 924 -36.71 10.71 -12.68
N GLY A 925 -36.00 10.39 -13.76
CA GLY A 925 -34.88 11.19 -14.25
C GLY A 925 -34.27 10.62 -15.53
N GLN A 926 -33.45 11.42 -16.19
CA GLN A 926 -32.81 11.07 -17.45
C GLN A 926 -31.33 11.45 -17.41
N VAL A 927 -30.48 10.62 -18.00
CA VAL A 927 -29.04 10.83 -18.15
C VAL A 927 -28.68 10.71 -19.61
N ASN A 928 -28.20 11.81 -20.21
CA ASN A 928 -27.70 11.84 -21.59
C ASN A 928 -26.29 11.22 -21.67
N ASN A 929 -25.78 10.97 -22.87
CA ASN A 929 -24.43 10.43 -23.12
C ASN A 929 -23.34 11.11 -22.25
N GLY A 930 -22.52 10.30 -21.57
CA GLY A 930 -21.58 10.73 -20.53
C GLY A 930 -22.18 10.68 -19.11
N ASN A 931 -21.34 10.82 -18.08
CA ASN A 931 -21.75 10.48 -16.71
C ASN A 931 -22.93 11.31 -16.19
N GLY A 932 -23.81 10.70 -15.40
CA GLY A 932 -24.93 11.41 -14.78
C GLY A 932 -25.56 10.67 -13.60
N LYS A 933 -26.48 11.34 -12.92
CA LYS A 933 -27.06 10.87 -11.65
C LYS A 933 -28.57 11.08 -11.62
N VAL A 934 -29.31 10.05 -11.23
CA VAL A 934 -30.75 10.11 -10.91
C VAL A 934 -30.93 9.86 -9.41
N VAL A 935 -31.79 10.64 -8.74
CA VAL A 935 -32.06 10.51 -7.31
C VAL A 935 -33.53 10.16 -7.09
N ILE A 936 -33.76 9.09 -6.34
CA ILE A 936 -35.07 8.56 -5.97
C ILE A 936 -35.30 8.90 -4.51
N ASN A 937 -36.27 9.78 -4.24
CA ASN A 937 -36.63 10.19 -2.87
C ASN A 937 -37.82 9.42 -2.30
N ASN A 938 -38.62 8.76 -3.15
CA ASN A 938 -39.85 8.09 -2.75
C ASN A 938 -39.54 6.69 -2.19
N GLU A 939 -39.75 6.51 -0.88
CA GLU A 939 -39.48 5.26 -0.15
C GLU A 939 -40.28 4.05 -0.66
N ARG A 940 -41.37 4.27 -1.40
CA ARG A 940 -42.20 3.20 -1.97
C ARG A 940 -41.61 2.56 -3.24
N ILE A 941 -40.58 3.16 -3.85
CA ILE A 941 -40.00 2.70 -5.12
C ILE A 941 -38.85 1.72 -4.86
N SER A 942 -39.13 0.43 -4.73
CA SER A 942 -38.10 -0.62 -4.56
C SER A 942 -37.54 -1.17 -5.88
N ASN A 943 -38.05 -0.70 -7.01
CA ASN A 943 -37.59 -1.08 -8.33
C ASN A 943 -37.81 0.05 -9.34
N VAL A 944 -36.93 0.13 -10.32
CA VAL A 944 -36.99 1.09 -11.42
C VAL A 944 -36.72 0.40 -12.74
N ARG A 945 -37.21 0.99 -13.82
CA ARG A 945 -36.97 0.52 -15.17
C ARG A 945 -36.08 1.51 -15.89
N ILE A 946 -35.00 1.02 -16.48
CA ILE A 946 -34.02 1.81 -17.21
C ILE A 946 -34.28 1.60 -18.70
N LEU A 947 -34.78 2.65 -19.35
CA LEU A 947 -35.03 2.68 -20.78
C LEU A 947 -33.80 3.26 -21.49
N VAL A 948 -33.33 2.58 -22.53
CA VAL A 948 -32.19 3.01 -23.33
C VAL A 948 -32.70 3.57 -24.64
N SER A 949 -32.42 4.83 -24.93
CA SER A 949 -32.64 5.41 -26.26
C SER A 949 -31.29 5.66 -26.91
N ASN A 950 -30.97 4.83 -27.90
CA ASN A 950 -29.77 4.99 -28.72
C ASN A 950 -29.94 6.22 -29.62
N THR A 951 -29.18 7.28 -29.35
CA THR A 951 -29.05 8.44 -30.26
C THR A 951 -28.12 8.10 -31.44
N GLU A 952 -28.40 7.00 -32.15
CA GLU A 952 -27.87 6.75 -33.49
C GLU A 952 -29.00 6.20 -34.36
N ALA A 953 -29.95 7.07 -34.70
CA ALA A 953 -30.61 6.94 -35.99
C ALA A 953 -29.53 7.26 -37.03
N GLY A 954 -29.01 6.23 -37.73
CA GLY A 954 -28.28 6.47 -38.96
C GLY A 954 -29.22 7.23 -39.90
N ASN A 955 -28.93 8.50 -40.14
CA ASN A 955 -29.81 9.30 -40.97
C ASN A 955 -29.71 8.83 -42.42
N TYR A 956 -30.87 8.63 -43.05
CA TYR A 956 -30.95 8.68 -44.49
C TYR A 956 -30.62 10.10 -44.93
N ASP A 957 -29.65 10.26 -45.81
CA ASP A 957 -29.36 11.54 -46.46
C ASP A 957 -29.17 11.34 -47.95
N ILE A 958 -29.47 12.38 -48.73
CA ILE A 958 -29.23 12.44 -50.16
C ILE A 958 -28.83 13.86 -50.56
N THR A 959 -27.76 13.99 -51.33
CA THR A 959 -27.25 15.23 -51.89
C THR A 959 -26.90 15.05 -53.36
N ALA A 960 -26.81 16.15 -54.11
CA ALA A 960 -26.38 16.14 -55.50
C ALA A 960 -25.41 17.31 -55.75
N SER A 961 -24.22 17.03 -56.27
CA SER A 961 -23.18 18.04 -56.51
C SER A 961 -22.32 17.72 -57.75
N PRO A 962 -21.89 18.72 -58.53
CA PRO A 962 -22.24 20.13 -58.43
C PRO A 962 -23.71 20.39 -58.82
N ASN A 963 -24.32 21.40 -58.24
CA ASN A 963 -25.69 21.80 -58.54
C ASN A 963 -25.84 23.33 -58.39
N PRO A 964 -26.02 24.11 -59.49
CA PRO A 964 -26.23 23.65 -60.86
C PRO A 964 -25.03 22.92 -61.49
N THR A 965 -25.28 22.03 -62.46
CA THR A 965 -24.26 21.35 -63.27
C THR A 965 -24.39 21.68 -64.75
N VAL A 966 -23.26 21.66 -65.48
CA VAL A 966 -23.19 21.81 -66.95
C VAL A 966 -23.05 20.47 -67.68
N GLY A 967 -23.06 19.36 -66.93
CA GLY A 967 -22.89 18.01 -67.48
C GLY A 967 -23.32 16.95 -66.47
N VAL A 968 -22.36 16.30 -65.82
CA VAL A 968 -22.62 15.23 -64.84
C VAL A 968 -22.83 15.82 -63.43
N ALA A 969 -23.84 15.34 -62.70
CA ALA A 969 -24.00 15.59 -61.27
C ALA A 969 -23.83 14.29 -60.46
N HIS A 970 -23.08 14.33 -59.36
CA HIS A 970 -22.89 13.21 -58.46
C HIS A 970 -23.98 13.22 -57.39
N VAL A 971 -24.82 12.18 -57.38
CA VAL A 971 -25.88 11.96 -56.39
C VAL A 971 -25.33 11.05 -55.30
N SER A 972 -25.09 11.59 -54.11
CA SER A 972 -24.59 10.85 -52.94
C SER A 972 -25.72 10.60 -51.95
N PHE A 973 -25.89 9.36 -51.49
CA PHE A 973 -26.87 9.01 -50.46
C PHE A 973 -26.31 8.06 -49.40
N THR A 974 -26.82 8.14 -48.18
CA THR A 974 -26.37 7.34 -47.03
C THR A 974 -27.51 6.47 -46.50
N LEU A 975 -27.20 5.19 -46.22
CA LEU A 975 -28.15 4.22 -45.68
C LEU A 975 -27.75 3.75 -44.28
N PRO A 976 -28.69 3.65 -43.31
CA PRO A 976 -28.42 3.13 -41.97
C PRO A 976 -28.22 1.62 -41.91
N GLU A 977 -28.71 0.88 -42.91
CA GLU A 977 -28.63 -0.57 -43.05
C GLU A 977 -28.67 -0.99 -44.53
N THR A 978 -28.20 -2.22 -44.81
CA THR A 978 -28.18 -2.80 -46.15
C THR A 978 -29.60 -3.16 -46.59
N GLN A 979 -30.10 -2.57 -47.67
CA GLN A 979 -31.48 -2.76 -48.11
C GLN A 979 -31.68 -2.52 -49.61
N ASN A 980 -32.85 -2.84 -50.14
CA ASN A 980 -33.21 -2.58 -51.54
C ASN A 980 -33.54 -1.09 -51.75
N VAL A 981 -32.86 -0.47 -52.71
CA VAL A 981 -32.92 0.97 -52.95
C VAL A 981 -33.19 1.27 -54.43
N THR A 982 -34.05 2.27 -54.67
CA THR A 982 -34.31 2.81 -56.00
C THR A 982 -34.01 4.31 -56.04
N VAL A 983 -33.11 4.74 -56.92
CA VAL A 983 -32.81 6.16 -57.19
C VAL A 983 -33.18 6.46 -58.64
N LYS A 984 -34.10 7.40 -58.85
CA LYS A 984 -34.64 7.79 -60.16
C LYS A 984 -34.66 9.30 -60.35
N VAL A 985 -34.53 9.75 -61.59
CA VAL A 985 -34.56 11.16 -61.98
C VAL A 985 -35.82 11.45 -62.77
N PHE A 986 -36.51 12.55 -62.45
CA PHE A 986 -37.76 12.99 -63.08
C PHE A 986 -37.64 14.42 -63.58
N ASN A 987 -38.37 14.78 -64.64
CA ASN A 987 -38.56 16.18 -65.04
C ASN A 987 -39.65 16.87 -64.18
N THR A 988 -39.85 18.17 -64.35
CA THR A 988 -40.86 18.95 -63.60
C THR A 988 -42.30 18.52 -63.87
N MET A 989 -42.57 17.82 -64.97
CA MET A 989 -43.89 17.23 -65.28
C MET A 989 -44.09 15.86 -64.64
N GLY A 990 -43.08 15.33 -63.92
CA GLY A 990 -43.14 14.02 -63.27
C GLY A 990 -42.84 12.84 -64.19
N GLN A 991 -42.37 13.07 -65.42
CA GLN A 991 -41.92 11.99 -66.29
C GLN A 991 -40.54 11.50 -65.85
N GLU A 992 -40.36 10.18 -65.78
CA GLU A 992 -39.08 9.55 -65.45
C GLU A 992 -38.09 9.72 -66.61
N ILE A 993 -36.92 10.25 -66.30
CA ILE A 993 -35.84 10.55 -67.26
C ILE A 993 -34.74 9.49 -67.17
N ALA A 994 -34.41 9.00 -65.97
CA ALA A 994 -33.41 7.97 -65.77
C ALA A 994 -33.62 7.20 -64.46
N THR A 995 -33.18 5.94 -64.42
CA THR A 995 -32.99 5.18 -63.17
C THR A 995 -31.48 5.06 -62.92
N LEU A 996 -30.99 5.60 -61.78
CA LEU A 996 -29.58 5.59 -61.41
C LEU A 996 -29.20 4.34 -60.58
N VAL A 997 -30.11 3.90 -59.71
CA VAL A 997 -29.93 2.69 -58.87
C VAL A 997 -31.26 1.96 -58.78
N ASN A 998 -31.23 0.63 -58.88
CA ASN A 998 -32.37 -0.23 -58.57
C ASN A 998 -31.88 -1.60 -58.10
N GLY A 999 -31.67 -1.77 -56.79
CA GLY A 999 -31.15 -3.02 -56.22
C GLY A 999 -30.71 -2.90 -54.76
N VAL A 1000 -30.17 -3.99 -54.21
CA VAL A 1000 -29.68 -4.02 -52.82
C VAL A 1000 -28.36 -3.27 -52.71
N VAL A 1001 -28.32 -2.27 -51.81
CA VAL A 1001 -27.15 -1.43 -51.55
C VAL A 1001 -26.73 -1.59 -50.09
N SER A 1002 -25.43 -1.75 -49.84
CA SER A 1002 -24.86 -1.93 -48.51
C SER A 1002 -25.01 -0.69 -47.63
N LYS A 1003 -25.09 -0.89 -46.30
CA LYS A 1003 -25.02 0.18 -45.30
C LYS A 1003 -23.82 1.12 -45.54
N GLY A 1004 -24.04 2.44 -45.42
CA GLY A 1004 -23.02 3.47 -45.64
C GLY A 1004 -23.36 4.45 -46.75
N SER A 1005 -22.41 5.30 -47.15
CA SER A 1005 -22.59 6.29 -48.23
C SER A 1005 -22.23 5.72 -49.59
N THR A 1006 -23.11 5.90 -50.58
CA THR A 1006 -22.92 5.51 -51.98
C THR A 1006 -23.13 6.73 -52.88
N THR A 1007 -22.31 6.87 -53.92
CA THR A 1007 -22.41 7.96 -54.91
C THR A 1007 -22.63 7.39 -56.30
N VAL A 1008 -23.58 7.96 -57.05
CA VAL A 1008 -23.90 7.61 -58.44
C VAL A 1008 -24.00 8.83 -59.33
N ASP A 1009 -23.63 8.67 -60.60
CA ASP A 1009 -23.55 9.76 -61.55
C ASP A 1009 -24.85 9.91 -62.35
N PHE A 1010 -25.37 11.12 -62.41
CA PHE A 1010 -26.42 11.51 -63.34
C PHE A 1010 -25.82 12.33 -64.48
N ASP A 1011 -25.74 11.74 -65.67
CA ASP A 1011 -25.27 12.42 -66.88
C ASP A 1011 -26.37 13.31 -67.47
N GLY A 1012 -26.23 14.62 -67.26
CA GLY A 1012 -27.14 15.64 -67.74
C GLY A 1012 -26.86 16.13 -69.17
N SER A 1013 -25.85 15.61 -69.87
CA SER A 1013 -25.44 16.11 -71.20
C SER A 1013 -26.53 15.96 -72.27
N ASN A 1014 -27.34 14.91 -72.18
CA ASN A 1014 -28.36 14.55 -73.17
C ASN A 1014 -29.78 15.00 -72.80
N VAL A 1015 -29.93 15.82 -71.76
CA VAL A 1015 -31.25 16.34 -71.34
C VAL A 1015 -31.29 17.87 -71.49
N ALA A 1016 -32.47 18.44 -71.62
CA ALA A 1016 -32.65 19.88 -71.80
C ALA A 1016 -32.25 20.66 -70.53
N GLU A 1017 -31.84 21.92 -70.68
CA GLU A 1017 -31.62 22.82 -69.54
C GLU A 1017 -32.88 22.97 -68.70
N GLY A 1018 -32.74 22.95 -67.38
CA GLY A 1018 -33.87 23.03 -66.45
C GLY A 1018 -33.66 22.27 -65.15
N THR A 1019 -34.72 22.25 -64.33
CA THR A 1019 -34.71 21.57 -63.03
C THR A 1019 -35.22 20.12 -63.15
N TYR A 1020 -34.46 19.19 -62.60
CA TYR A 1020 -34.79 17.77 -62.47
C TYR A 1020 -34.91 17.39 -61.00
N LEU A 1021 -35.70 16.35 -60.72
CA LEU A 1021 -35.94 15.82 -59.37
C LEU A 1021 -35.35 14.41 -59.25
N VAL A 1022 -34.37 14.24 -58.39
CA VAL A 1022 -33.81 12.94 -58.03
C VAL A 1022 -34.56 12.41 -56.81
N LYS A 1023 -35.22 11.27 -56.95
CA LYS A 1023 -35.99 10.60 -55.91
C LYS A 1023 -35.28 9.32 -55.48
N LEU A 1024 -34.99 9.23 -54.18
CA LEU A 1024 -34.51 8.04 -53.49
C LEU A 1024 -35.68 7.38 -52.76
N VAL A 1025 -35.81 6.06 -52.92
CA VAL A 1025 -36.74 5.21 -52.16
C VAL A 1025 -35.92 4.07 -51.55
N ALA A 1026 -35.97 3.95 -50.22
CA ALA A 1026 -35.30 2.90 -49.46
C ALA A 1026 -36.25 2.42 -48.35
N GLY A 1027 -36.88 1.25 -48.55
CA GLY A 1027 -38.00 0.81 -47.70
C GLY A 1027 -39.14 1.84 -47.70
N ASP A 1028 -39.55 2.29 -46.51
CA ASP A 1028 -40.57 3.31 -46.31
C ASP A 1028 -40.04 4.76 -46.45
N PHE A 1029 -38.72 4.94 -46.55
CA PHE A 1029 -38.11 6.25 -46.68
C PHE A 1029 -38.13 6.75 -48.14
N VAL A 1030 -38.63 7.96 -48.34
CA VAL A 1030 -38.66 8.63 -49.65
C VAL A 1030 -38.07 10.04 -49.51
N ALA A 1031 -37.02 10.33 -50.26
CA ALA A 1031 -36.43 11.66 -50.34
C ALA A 1031 -36.32 12.15 -51.78
N VAL A 1032 -36.51 13.45 -51.98
CA VAL A 1032 -36.39 14.11 -53.28
C VAL A 1032 -35.41 15.28 -53.21
N ARG A 1033 -34.48 15.36 -54.16
CA ARG A 1033 -33.54 16.47 -54.33
C ARG A 1033 -33.62 17.05 -55.73
N LYS A 1034 -33.46 18.37 -55.82
CA LYS A 1034 -33.44 19.08 -57.11
C LYS A 1034 -32.03 19.05 -57.68
N VAL A 1035 -31.90 18.85 -58.98
CA VAL A 1035 -30.67 19.03 -59.76
C VAL A 1035 -30.99 19.98 -60.91
N ASN A 1036 -30.25 21.08 -61.01
CA ASN A 1036 -30.41 22.07 -62.07
C ASN A 1036 -29.33 21.86 -63.13
N ILE A 1037 -29.75 21.72 -64.38
CA ILE A 1037 -28.86 21.67 -65.54
C ILE A 1037 -28.90 23.02 -66.23
N VAL A 1038 -27.71 23.61 -66.41
CA VAL A 1038 -27.48 24.89 -67.09
C VAL A 1038 -26.46 24.67 -68.22
N ARG A 1039 -26.52 25.43 -69.31
CA ARG A 1039 -25.47 25.40 -70.35
C ARG A 1039 -24.75 26.72 -70.48
#